data_AF-A0A925X6H2-F1
#
_entry.id   AF-A0A925X6H2-F1
#
_cell.length_a   1.000
_cell.length_b   1.000
_cell.length_c   1.000
_cell.angle_alpha   90.00
_cell.angle_beta   90.00
_cell.angle_gamma   90.00
#
_symmetry.space_group_name_H-M   'P 1'
#
loop_
_entity.id
_entity.type
_entity.pdbx_description
1 polymer ?
#
loop_
_entity_poly.entity_id
_entity_poly.type
_entity_poly.pdbx_seq_one_letter_code
_entity_poly.pdbx_strand_id
1 'polypeptide(L)'
;MFASALVGLTAGSAVTRADFIRWVGGNGVWGVATNWNPVGQPGPFDPVLIDQGIFTATHDDANSKSIVAQILLENKMTLSLSAGTLSALGGDDPDQYFTSVGVFGQSHYIQSGGLLEAPLGVDISGRSTFEISAGEITGTGETAGINIASQSSYVQSGGTNHLSLSIGGGTASITDGSLGDTTTSSVKVLFGGTLTQQGGVVTSHSVFVDTAGVYAMGGGTVNATTVTLGKFDETGATLSSGTFNQTGGTVWVGQALAIDGGQYALSNGTLQSSGSIMIGTQAVGIPSDATLDNGGTIVLNDLSTAVVGNGTFNHHGVIQKIGAGSTSVQIATPFIINGGTFDVQDGAVSINGNMSALAPVAGDTLVKEGPGRLLLTGAQDWQVGANLRLLGGETIITTDLGAGTAQPEVYLNAATLTLNASQSLGALQVTGGTMNIPAGTVSITANVSVHAPLAGDALVKEGPGTLVLSGAQDFQAGASLRLLGGETIITTDLGAGTARPDVRLTAASLTFSTSQSLGTLHADGASLIRVLPGSASTLMAGTLQLDADNGATLDLADNSLILSSTPRATVEQLVSRARNSGTWDAAGLTSSTAAAQTAPKVMTLAIVTGNEFQLLHGVNATFNLYSVAASDVLVKYTYYGDTDLNDIVDFDDYSRIDNGFNNGLAGWINGDFDFNAIVDFDDYSLIDLAFNNQPEELARAMSYLAGDDRSDQGMNTPGLQMVKLHFAQFGEPYAQGFLSAVPEPAAGFAMLAASAAVVRRRRRVG
;
A
#
# COMPACT_ATOMS: atom_id res chain seq x y z
N MET A 1 2.09 -31.71 37.31
CA MET A 1 2.00 -32.28 38.68
C MET A 1 0.54 -32.54 38.98
N PHE A 2 0.07 -33.77 38.80
CA PHE A 2 -1.03 -34.40 39.54
C PHE A 2 -0.95 -35.89 39.18
N ALA A 3 0.03 -36.54 39.79
CA ALA A 3 0.08 -37.98 39.92
C ALA A 3 -0.12 -38.27 41.40
N SER A 4 -0.85 -39.36 41.69
CA SER A 4 -1.01 -39.99 43.00
C SER A 4 -2.22 -39.55 43.83
N ALA A 5 -3.34 -40.25 43.63
CA ALA A 5 -4.09 -40.93 44.71
C ALA A 5 -5.25 -41.76 44.10
N LEU A 6 -4.93 -42.92 43.51
CA LEU A 6 -5.92 -43.98 43.29
C LEU A 6 -5.29 -45.30 43.73
N VAL A 7 -5.41 -45.61 45.02
CA VAL A 7 -5.09 -46.92 45.57
C VAL A 7 -6.31 -47.38 46.36
N GLY A 8 -6.98 -48.40 45.83
CA GLY A 8 -7.96 -49.19 46.57
C GLY A 8 -9.34 -49.33 45.94
N LEU A 9 -9.46 -49.76 44.68
CA LEU A 9 -10.67 -50.48 44.25
C LEU A 9 -10.27 -51.68 43.38
N THR A 10 -10.73 -52.85 43.81
CA THR A 10 -10.62 -54.12 43.11
C THR A 10 -11.41 -54.05 41.81
N ALA A 11 -10.79 -54.44 40.69
CA ALA A 11 -11.45 -54.60 39.39
C ALA A 11 -12.68 -55.52 39.53
N GLY A 12 -13.87 -54.95 39.33
CA GLY A 12 -15.10 -55.72 39.16
C GLY A 12 -15.07 -56.47 37.84
N SER A 13 -15.70 -57.64 37.78
CA SER A 13 -15.90 -58.38 36.54
C SER A 13 -16.76 -57.58 35.56
N ALA A 14 -16.39 -57.53 34.28
CA ALA A 14 -17.19 -56.90 33.23
C ALA A 14 -18.64 -57.43 33.23
N VAL A 15 -19.60 -56.50 33.12
CA VAL A 15 -21.04 -56.80 33.06
C VAL A 15 -21.30 -57.75 31.88
N THR A 16 -21.90 -58.90 32.16
CA THR A 16 -22.34 -59.84 31.13
C THR A 16 -23.78 -59.53 30.73
N ARG A 17 -24.20 -59.97 29.54
CA ARG A 17 -25.58 -59.77 29.05
C ARG A 17 -26.67 -60.42 29.94
N ALA A 18 -26.27 -61.22 30.92
CA ALA A 18 -27.16 -61.82 31.92
C ALA A 18 -27.46 -60.88 33.10
N ASP A 19 -26.66 -59.83 33.28
CA ASP A 19 -26.75 -58.88 34.40
C ASP A 19 -27.73 -57.71 34.12
N PHE A 20 -28.27 -57.64 32.90
CA PHE A 20 -29.24 -56.62 32.50
C PHE A 20 -30.65 -56.95 32.97
N ILE A 21 -31.32 -55.95 33.57
CA ILE A 21 -32.76 -56.02 33.81
C ILE A 21 -33.48 -55.83 32.47
N ARG A 22 -34.19 -56.87 32.03
CA ARG A 22 -34.87 -56.85 30.72
C ARG A 22 -36.25 -56.28 30.84
N TRP A 23 -36.58 -55.35 29.96
CA TRP A 23 -37.96 -54.94 29.79
C TRP A 23 -38.72 -56.02 29.01
N VAL A 24 -39.84 -56.50 29.57
CA VAL A 24 -40.67 -57.59 29.01
C VAL A 24 -42.06 -57.10 28.57
N GLY A 25 -42.19 -55.81 28.29
CA GLY A 25 -43.45 -55.20 27.82
C GLY A 25 -43.70 -55.38 26.32
N GLY A 26 -44.77 -54.75 25.84
CA GLY A 26 -45.12 -54.64 24.41
C GLY A 26 -45.48 -53.19 24.05
N ASN A 27 -46.13 -52.95 22.91
CA ASN A 27 -46.50 -51.60 22.48
C ASN A 27 -47.20 -50.80 23.60
N GLY A 28 -46.67 -49.62 23.94
CA GLY A 28 -47.24 -48.79 25.01
C GLY A 28 -46.23 -47.92 25.73
N VAL A 29 -46.54 -47.60 26.99
CA VAL A 29 -45.71 -46.72 27.83
C VAL A 29 -44.57 -47.51 28.47
N TRP A 30 -43.37 -46.97 28.39
CA TRP A 30 -42.14 -47.46 29.01
C TRP A 30 -41.70 -46.50 30.10
N GLY A 31 -41.38 -47.05 31.27
CA GLY A 31 -40.86 -46.28 32.40
C GLY A 31 -40.30 -47.21 33.46
N VAL A 32 -39.53 -46.66 34.41
CA VAL A 32 -38.93 -47.45 35.50
C VAL A 32 -39.99 -48.13 36.40
N ALA A 33 -41.26 -47.73 36.31
CA ALA A 33 -42.30 -48.20 37.23
C ALA A 33 -42.77 -49.66 37.04
N THR A 34 -42.79 -50.22 35.81
CA THR A 34 -43.39 -51.56 35.56
C THR A 34 -42.77 -52.30 34.35
N ASN A 35 -43.02 -53.62 34.25
CA ASN A 35 -42.66 -54.52 33.12
C ASN A 35 -41.17 -54.92 32.98
N TRP A 36 -40.52 -55.20 34.10
CA TRP A 36 -39.11 -55.60 34.18
C TRP A 36 -38.94 -57.07 34.60
N ASN A 37 -37.91 -57.74 34.08
CA ASN A 37 -37.52 -59.11 34.41
C ASN A 37 -36.01 -59.20 34.70
N PRO A 38 -35.58 -59.65 35.91
CA PRO A 38 -36.41 -60.06 37.05
C PRO A 38 -37.31 -58.94 37.57
N VAL A 39 -38.42 -59.29 38.22
CA VAL A 39 -39.43 -58.32 38.67
C VAL A 39 -38.84 -57.36 39.71
N GLY A 40 -38.76 -56.07 39.36
CA GLY A 40 -38.28 -54.98 40.22
C GLY A 40 -38.12 -53.70 39.40
N GLN A 41 -38.44 -52.54 40.00
CA GLN A 41 -38.20 -51.24 39.37
C GLN A 41 -36.67 -51.00 39.28
N PRO A 42 -36.11 -50.76 38.07
CA PRO A 42 -34.71 -50.42 37.92
C PRO A 42 -34.39 -49.15 38.72
N GLY A 43 -33.30 -49.19 39.47
CA GLY A 43 -32.71 -48.05 40.14
C GLY A 43 -31.63 -47.35 39.29
N PRO A 44 -31.06 -46.25 39.81
CA PRO A 44 -30.04 -45.45 39.12
C PRO A 44 -28.78 -46.22 38.67
N PHE A 45 -28.52 -47.38 39.27
CA PHE A 45 -27.33 -48.20 39.02
C PHE A 45 -27.61 -49.46 38.19
N ASP A 46 -28.87 -49.67 37.79
CA ASP A 46 -29.24 -50.89 37.07
C ASP A 46 -29.08 -50.69 35.55
N PRO A 47 -28.36 -51.59 34.85
CA PRO A 47 -28.34 -51.60 33.40
C PRO A 47 -29.61 -52.26 32.84
N VAL A 48 -30.24 -51.59 31.87
CA VAL A 48 -31.50 -52.03 31.28
C VAL A 48 -31.35 -52.42 29.82
N LEU A 49 -31.94 -53.56 29.46
CA LEU A 49 -31.98 -54.07 28.09
C LEU A 49 -33.43 -54.11 27.58
N ILE A 50 -33.63 -53.54 26.41
CA ILE A 50 -34.91 -53.36 25.74
C ILE A 50 -34.82 -54.07 24.38
N ASP A 51 -35.21 -55.36 24.31
CA ASP A 51 -34.86 -56.29 23.22
C ASP A 51 -36.03 -57.13 22.67
N GLN A 52 -37.28 -56.70 22.83
CA GLN A 52 -38.46 -57.57 22.64
C GLN A 52 -38.90 -57.79 21.17
N GLY A 53 -38.22 -57.24 20.17
CA GLY A 53 -38.61 -57.38 18.76
C GLY A 53 -39.17 -56.08 18.16
N ILE A 54 -40.12 -56.20 17.22
CA ILE A 54 -40.72 -55.04 16.54
C ILE A 54 -41.85 -54.45 17.42
N PHE A 55 -41.48 -53.68 18.44
CA PHE A 55 -42.43 -52.95 19.31
C PHE A 55 -42.05 -51.47 19.44
N THR A 56 -43.03 -50.62 19.74
CA THR A 56 -42.83 -49.21 20.07
C THR A 56 -43.15 -48.95 21.54
N ALA A 57 -42.17 -48.45 22.27
CA ALA A 57 -42.26 -48.02 23.65
C ALA A 57 -42.17 -46.48 23.72
N THR A 58 -43.07 -45.81 24.43
CA THR A 58 -43.01 -44.35 24.66
C THR A 58 -42.71 -44.07 26.12
N HIS A 59 -41.72 -43.23 26.42
CA HIS A 59 -41.36 -42.87 27.79
C HIS A 59 -42.55 -42.29 28.57
N ASP A 60 -42.69 -42.69 29.83
CA ASP A 60 -43.76 -42.26 30.72
C ASP A 60 -43.52 -40.83 31.25
N ASP A 61 -44.21 -39.87 30.65
CA ASP A 61 -44.18 -38.46 31.03
C ASP A 61 -44.72 -38.18 32.45
N ALA A 62 -45.41 -39.14 33.09
CA ALA A 62 -46.03 -38.95 34.42
C ALA A 62 -45.01 -38.94 35.58
N ASN A 63 -43.82 -39.53 35.38
CA ASN A 63 -42.73 -39.53 36.37
C ASN A 63 -41.62 -38.63 35.85
N SER A 64 -41.58 -37.39 36.33
CA SER A 64 -40.78 -36.27 35.80
C SER A 64 -39.30 -36.55 35.53
N LYS A 65 -38.71 -37.61 36.10
CA LYS A 65 -37.34 -38.07 35.83
C LYS A 65 -37.23 -39.59 36.00
N SER A 66 -36.80 -40.31 34.96
CA SER A 66 -36.42 -41.73 35.01
C SER A 66 -34.89 -41.85 35.01
N ILE A 67 -34.31 -42.63 35.92
CA ILE A 67 -32.86 -42.74 36.09
C ILE A 67 -32.46 -44.23 36.09
N VAL A 68 -31.51 -44.59 35.22
CA VAL A 68 -30.92 -45.94 35.10
C VAL A 68 -29.42 -45.82 34.82
N ALA A 69 -28.65 -46.92 34.94
CA ALA A 69 -27.22 -46.88 34.64
C ALA A 69 -26.93 -46.85 33.14
N GLN A 70 -27.54 -47.75 32.38
CA GLN A 70 -27.32 -47.88 30.94
C GLN A 70 -28.60 -48.35 30.26
N ILE A 71 -28.85 -47.89 29.03
CA ILE A 71 -29.97 -48.34 28.21
C ILE A 71 -29.44 -48.99 26.93
N LEU A 72 -29.81 -50.24 26.67
CA LEU A 72 -29.54 -50.92 25.40
C LEU A 72 -30.85 -51.23 24.67
N LEU A 73 -30.97 -50.76 23.43
CA LEU A 73 -32.08 -51.05 22.53
C LEU A 73 -31.62 -52.04 21.46
N GLU A 74 -32.33 -53.16 21.32
CA GLU A 74 -31.97 -54.22 20.39
C GLU A 74 -33.21 -54.81 19.68
N ASN A 75 -32.96 -55.67 18.69
CA ASN A 75 -33.97 -56.49 18.03
C ASN A 75 -35.11 -55.72 17.31
N LYS A 76 -34.81 -54.59 16.64
CA LYS A 76 -35.79 -53.79 15.86
C LYS A 76 -36.82 -53.05 16.73
N MET A 77 -36.47 -52.76 17.97
CA MET A 77 -37.31 -51.99 18.90
C MET A 77 -37.35 -50.51 18.51
N THR A 78 -38.44 -49.82 18.84
CA THR A 78 -38.53 -48.35 18.80
C THR A 78 -38.77 -47.82 20.20
N LEU A 79 -37.94 -46.89 20.68
CA LEU A 79 -38.17 -46.14 21.92
C LEU A 79 -38.39 -44.67 21.60
N SER A 80 -39.44 -44.07 22.16
CA SER A 80 -39.81 -42.68 21.94
C SER A 80 -39.76 -41.88 23.25
N LEU A 81 -39.13 -40.70 23.25
CA LEU A 81 -39.12 -39.73 24.33
C LEU A 81 -39.86 -38.46 23.87
N SER A 82 -41.06 -38.21 24.39
CA SER A 82 -41.89 -37.06 24.00
C SER A 82 -41.83 -35.89 24.99
N ALA A 83 -41.66 -36.16 26.29
CA ALA A 83 -41.44 -35.15 27.33
C ALA A 83 -40.68 -35.78 28.52
N GLY A 84 -40.61 -35.08 29.65
CA GLY A 84 -39.92 -35.59 30.85
C GLY A 84 -38.39 -35.60 30.75
N THR A 85 -37.74 -36.24 31.72
CA THR A 85 -36.28 -36.44 31.74
C THR A 85 -35.95 -37.93 31.79
N LEU A 86 -35.10 -38.37 30.87
CA LEU A 86 -34.51 -39.70 30.89
C LEU A 86 -33.01 -39.58 31.14
N SER A 87 -32.53 -40.16 32.24
CA SER A 87 -31.11 -40.14 32.62
C SER A 87 -30.53 -41.54 32.55
N ALA A 88 -29.56 -41.72 31.67
CA ALA A 88 -28.74 -42.92 31.59
C ALA A 88 -27.35 -42.56 32.07
N LEU A 89 -27.10 -42.71 33.38
CA LEU A 89 -25.99 -42.06 34.08
C LEU A 89 -24.60 -42.59 33.69
N GLY A 90 -24.52 -43.79 33.08
CA GLY A 90 -23.29 -44.56 33.14
C GLY A 90 -23.03 -45.07 34.56
N GLY A 91 -22.40 -46.23 34.71
CA GLY A 91 -22.04 -46.70 36.05
C GLY A 91 -20.90 -45.87 36.66
N ASP A 92 -20.73 -45.99 37.98
CA ASP A 92 -19.60 -45.41 38.72
C ASP A 92 -18.23 -45.99 38.31
N ASP A 93 -18.24 -47.10 37.58
CA ASP A 93 -17.08 -47.77 37.03
C ASP A 93 -17.00 -47.57 35.49
N PRO A 94 -16.09 -46.72 35.00
CA PRO A 94 -15.92 -46.49 33.57
C PRO A 94 -15.42 -47.75 32.81
N ASP A 95 -14.92 -48.77 33.51
CA ASP A 95 -14.53 -50.04 32.90
C ASP A 95 -15.75 -50.96 32.64
N GLN A 96 -16.92 -50.65 33.21
CA GLN A 96 -18.14 -51.48 33.09
C GLN A 96 -19.11 -51.03 31.98
N TYR A 97 -19.15 -49.73 31.67
CA TYR A 97 -20.11 -49.19 30.71
C TYR A 97 -19.43 -48.27 29.69
N PHE A 98 -19.38 -48.71 28.43
CA PHE A 98 -18.76 -47.95 27.33
C PHE A 98 -19.68 -46.87 26.72
N THR A 99 -20.98 -46.87 27.04
CA THR A 99 -21.98 -45.91 26.54
C THR A 99 -23.15 -45.80 27.52
N SER A 100 -23.77 -44.63 27.63
CA SER A 100 -25.01 -44.44 28.41
C SER A 100 -26.21 -45.05 27.67
N VAL A 101 -26.26 -44.88 26.34
CA VAL A 101 -27.37 -45.37 25.50
C VAL A 101 -26.81 -46.08 24.26
N GLY A 102 -27.18 -47.34 24.06
CA GLY A 102 -26.84 -48.11 22.86
C GLY A 102 -28.09 -48.40 22.01
N VAL A 103 -28.07 -48.06 20.72
CA VAL A 103 -29.14 -48.37 19.76
C VAL A 103 -28.61 -49.34 18.71
N PHE A 104 -29.02 -50.60 18.81
CA PHE A 104 -28.44 -51.71 18.06
C PHE A 104 -29.49 -52.59 17.36
N GLY A 105 -29.05 -53.42 16.41
CA GLY A 105 -29.88 -54.46 15.82
C GLY A 105 -31.11 -53.94 15.07
N GLN A 106 -30.94 -52.90 14.23
CA GLN A 106 -32.00 -52.23 13.46
C GLN A 106 -33.06 -51.54 14.34
N SER A 107 -32.68 -51.10 15.54
CA SER A 107 -33.60 -50.40 16.46
C SER A 107 -33.67 -48.90 16.15
N HIS A 108 -34.66 -48.23 16.70
CA HIS A 108 -34.92 -46.80 16.51
C HIS A 108 -35.11 -46.10 17.86
N TYR A 109 -34.38 -45.02 18.10
CA TYR A 109 -34.69 -44.09 19.18
C TYR A 109 -35.24 -42.79 18.58
N ILE A 110 -36.35 -42.28 19.11
CA ILE A 110 -36.99 -41.04 18.67
C ILE A 110 -37.12 -40.11 19.87
N GLN A 111 -36.68 -38.87 19.75
CA GLN A 111 -36.87 -37.83 20.74
C GLN A 111 -37.65 -36.67 20.12
N SER A 112 -38.92 -36.55 20.49
CA SER A 112 -39.78 -35.46 20.03
C SER A 112 -39.99 -34.37 21.10
N GLY A 113 -39.26 -34.43 22.21
CA GLY A 113 -39.26 -33.47 23.31
C GLY A 113 -38.47 -34.00 24.51
N GLY A 114 -38.61 -33.36 25.67
CA GLY A 114 -37.94 -33.80 26.92
C GLY A 114 -36.42 -33.61 26.94
N LEU A 115 -35.78 -34.13 27.99
CA LEU A 115 -34.34 -34.08 28.23
C LEU A 115 -33.75 -35.49 28.32
N LEU A 116 -32.72 -35.78 27.54
CA LEU A 116 -31.87 -36.98 27.68
C LEU A 116 -30.54 -36.58 28.35
N GLU A 117 -30.27 -37.11 29.54
CA GLU A 117 -28.98 -36.98 30.23
C GLU A 117 -28.13 -38.23 29.95
N ALA A 118 -27.07 -38.09 29.14
CA ALA A 118 -26.20 -39.19 28.67
C ALA A 118 -24.71 -38.85 28.84
N PRO A 119 -24.19 -38.80 30.08
CA PRO A 119 -22.81 -38.41 30.37
C PRO A 119 -21.71 -39.32 29.78
N LEU A 120 -21.99 -40.59 29.43
CA LEU A 120 -21.05 -41.46 28.71
C LEU A 120 -21.35 -41.57 27.21
N GLY A 121 -22.28 -40.76 26.69
CA GLY A 121 -22.61 -40.70 25.27
C GLY A 121 -23.63 -41.73 24.77
N VAL A 122 -23.80 -41.76 23.46
CA VAL A 122 -24.74 -42.61 22.73
C VAL A 122 -23.97 -43.40 21.67
N ASP A 123 -24.27 -44.68 21.48
CA ASP A 123 -23.69 -45.50 20.42
C ASP A 123 -24.79 -46.08 19.52
N ILE A 124 -24.64 -45.97 18.21
CA ILE A 124 -25.66 -46.30 17.22
C ILE A 124 -25.04 -47.25 16.18
N SER A 125 -25.41 -48.52 16.23
CA SER A 125 -24.83 -49.55 15.35
C SER A 125 -25.84 -50.56 14.82
N GLY A 126 -25.43 -51.42 13.89
CA GLY A 126 -26.28 -52.48 13.36
C GLY A 126 -27.47 -52.01 12.52
N ARG A 127 -27.28 -50.93 11.72
CA ARG A 127 -28.33 -50.30 10.88
C ARG A 127 -29.47 -49.68 11.70
N SER A 128 -29.13 -49.08 12.82
CA SER A 128 -30.09 -48.45 13.73
C SER A 128 -30.19 -46.95 13.47
N THR A 129 -31.27 -46.35 13.96
CA THR A 129 -31.53 -44.91 13.82
C THR A 129 -31.69 -44.24 15.18
N PHE A 130 -31.18 -43.02 15.30
CA PHE A 130 -31.43 -42.14 16.43
C PHE A 130 -31.92 -40.79 15.89
N GLU A 131 -33.14 -40.41 16.26
CA GLU A 131 -33.84 -39.23 15.74
C GLU A 131 -34.16 -38.26 16.87
N ILE A 132 -33.94 -36.96 16.65
CA ILE A 132 -34.33 -35.87 17.53
C ILE A 132 -35.10 -34.85 16.69
N SER A 133 -36.37 -34.63 16.97
CA SER A 133 -37.16 -33.58 16.33
C SER A 133 -37.43 -32.38 17.24
N ALA A 134 -37.28 -32.54 18.56
CA ALA A 134 -37.30 -31.48 19.56
C ALA A 134 -36.74 -32.01 20.89
N GLY A 135 -36.54 -31.13 21.87
CA GLY A 135 -35.96 -31.49 23.17
C GLY A 135 -34.45 -31.24 23.24
N GLU A 136 -33.84 -31.72 24.32
CA GLU A 136 -32.43 -31.47 24.66
C GLU A 136 -31.69 -32.77 25.00
N ILE A 137 -30.42 -32.86 24.58
CA ILE A 137 -29.47 -33.90 25.04
C ILE A 137 -28.31 -33.21 25.74
N THR A 138 -27.99 -33.67 26.95
CA THR A 138 -26.88 -33.17 27.77
C THR A 138 -25.97 -34.31 28.23
N GLY A 139 -24.71 -33.98 28.51
CA GLY A 139 -23.73 -34.88 29.11
C GLY A 139 -22.57 -34.10 29.72
N THR A 140 -21.72 -34.78 30.49
CA THR A 140 -20.59 -34.15 31.20
C THR A 140 -19.27 -34.59 30.59
N GLY A 141 -18.58 -33.69 29.86
CA GLY A 141 -17.16 -33.85 29.48
C GLY A 141 -16.87 -34.26 28.02
N GLU A 142 -15.61 -34.08 27.59
CA GLU A 142 -15.09 -34.30 26.22
C GLU A 142 -15.34 -35.71 25.66
N THR A 143 -15.49 -36.72 26.52
CA THR A 143 -15.70 -38.13 26.14
C THR A 143 -17.16 -38.46 25.84
N ALA A 144 -18.11 -37.60 26.21
CA ALA A 144 -19.53 -37.81 25.97
C ALA A 144 -19.87 -37.47 24.52
N GLY A 145 -20.11 -38.48 23.69
CA GLY A 145 -20.40 -38.28 22.27
C GLY A 145 -21.44 -39.25 21.71
N ILE A 146 -22.09 -38.86 20.62
CA ILE A 146 -22.91 -39.72 19.79
C ILE A 146 -22.00 -40.38 18.75
N ASN A 147 -21.82 -41.68 18.85
CA ASN A 147 -21.04 -42.49 17.91
C ASN A 147 -21.98 -43.21 16.94
N ILE A 148 -21.75 -43.06 15.64
CA ILE A 148 -22.58 -43.62 14.58
C ILE A 148 -21.73 -44.56 13.74
N ALA A 149 -22.00 -45.87 13.84
CA ALA A 149 -21.30 -46.88 13.06
C ALA A 149 -21.80 -46.94 11.61
N SER A 150 -21.12 -47.75 10.79
CA SER A 150 -21.45 -47.95 9.39
C SER A 150 -22.90 -48.39 9.18
N GLN A 151 -23.57 -47.82 8.17
CA GLN A 151 -24.97 -48.10 7.82
C GLN A 151 -26.02 -47.71 8.87
N SER A 152 -25.64 -47.08 9.99
CA SER A 152 -26.56 -46.46 10.95
C SER A 152 -26.78 -44.99 10.64
N SER A 153 -27.84 -44.41 11.20
CA SER A 153 -28.20 -43.00 10.98
C SER A 153 -28.53 -42.20 12.24
N TYR A 154 -28.08 -40.95 12.27
CA TYR A 154 -28.53 -39.92 13.22
C TYR A 154 -29.30 -38.83 12.47
N VAL A 155 -30.45 -38.43 13.00
CA VAL A 155 -31.27 -37.37 12.40
C VAL A 155 -31.63 -36.37 13.49
N GLN A 156 -31.34 -35.10 13.26
CA GLN A 156 -31.75 -34.00 14.12
C GLN A 156 -32.55 -33.00 13.28
N SER A 157 -33.83 -32.83 13.54
CA SER A 157 -34.69 -31.84 12.89
C SER A 157 -35.23 -30.85 13.94
N GLY A 158 -34.38 -29.96 14.44
CA GLY A 158 -34.62 -29.09 15.60
C GLY A 158 -33.91 -29.56 16.88
N GLY A 159 -34.32 -29.05 18.04
CA GLY A 159 -33.77 -29.42 19.35
C GLY A 159 -32.30 -29.02 19.56
N THR A 160 -31.77 -29.35 20.74
CA THR A 160 -30.40 -29.02 21.16
C THR A 160 -29.65 -30.28 21.59
N ASN A 161 -28.47 -30.52 21.03
CA ASN A 161 -27.59 -31.60 21.43
C ASN A 161 -26.27 -30.98 21.90
N HIS A 162 -25.89 -31.16 23.16
CA HIS A 162 -24.63 -30.63 23.71
C HIS A 162 -23.45 -31.61 23.59
N LEU A 163 -23.66 -32.81 23.09
CA LEU A 163 -22.63 -33.85 23.00
C LEU A 163 -21.74 -33.67 21.77
N SER A 164 -20.56 -34.31 21.81
CA SER A 164 -19.76 -34.53 20.59
C SER A 164 -20.51 -35.43 19.60
N LEU A 165 -20.24 -35.30 18.31
CA LEU A 165 -20.79 -36.16 17.26
C LEU A 165 -19.65 -36.86 16.52
N SER A 166 -19.70 -38.18 16.38
CA SER A 166 -18.68 -38.98 15.70
C SER A 166 -19.35 -39.97 14.74
N ILE A 167 -19.06 -39.86 13.45
CA ILE A 167 -19.69 -40.64 12.38
C ILE A 167 -18.64 -41.53 11.74
N GLY A 168 -18.64 -42.84 12.03
CA GLY A 168 -17.75 -43.84 11.44
C GLY A 168 -18.44 -44.65 10.34
N GLY A 169 -18.47 -44.11 9.12
CA GLY A 169 -19.06 -44.79 7.93
C GLY A 169 -20.60 -44.82 7.86
N GLY A 170 -21.29 -44.16 8.79
CA GLY A 170 -22.76 -43.98 8.80
C GLY A 170 -23.20 -42.63 8.25
N THR A 171 -24.45 -42.24 8.48
CA THR A 171 -25.00 -40.94 8.04
C THR A 171 -25.55 -40.13 9.21
N ALA A 172 -25.31 -38.83 9.23
CA ALA A 172 -25.93 -37.88 10.15
C ALA A 172 -26.59 -36.75 9.35
N SER A 173 -27.76 -36.29 9.78
CA SER A 173 -28.39 -35.10 9.21
C SER A 173 -28.86 -34.15 10.31
N ILE A 174 -28.59 -32.85 10.15
CA ILE A 174 -29.04 -31.78 11.04
C ILE A 174 -29.84 -30.77 10.22
N THR A 175 -31.09 -30.54 10.60
CA THR A 175 -31.99 -29.56 9.99
C THR A 175 -32.51 -28.65 11.10
N ASP A 176 -32.16 -27.37 11.06
CA ASP A 176 -32.61 -26.34 12.04
C ASP A 176 -32.36 -26.64 13.54
N GLY A 177 -31.47 -27.59 13.86
CA GLY A 177 -31.08 -27.96 15.23
C GLY A 177 -29.80 -27.28 15.71
N SER A 178 -29.54 -27.33 17.02
CA SER A 178 -28.27 -26.92 17.62
C SER A 178 -27.43 -28.13 18.03
N LEU A 179 -26.14 -28.15 17.68
CA LEU A 179 -25.18 -29.19 18.07
C LEU A 179 -23.97 -28.59 18.78
N GLY A 180 -23.52 -29.25 19.85
CA GLY A 180 -22.30 -29.04 20.62
C GLY A 180 -22.28 -27.84 21.58
N ASP A 181 -21.08 -27.59 22.12
CA ASP A 181 -20.69 -26.50 23.00
C ASP A 181 -19.33 -25.89 22.58
N THR A 182 -18.99 -24.69 23.07
CA THR A 182 -17.78 -23.98 22.64
C THR A 182 -16.48 -24.50 23.26
N THR A 183 -16.54 -25.28 24.33
CA THR A 183 -15.37 -25.56 25.18
C THR A 183 -14.78 -26.95 24.98
N THR A 184 -15.60 -27.96 24.67
CA THR A 184 -15.16 -29.37 24.73
C THR A 184 -15.71 -30.27 23.62
N SER A 185 -16.80 -29.87 22.96
CA SER A 185 -17.42 -30.75 21.97
C SER A 185 -16.61 -30.89 20.66
N SER A 186 -16.71 -32.05 20.01
CA SER A 186 -16.09 -32.29 18.69
C SER A 186 -17.08 -32.90 17.70
N VAL A 187 -16.94 -32.55 16.42
CA VAL A 187 -17.65 -33.19 15.31
C VAL A 187 -16.63 -33.95 14.47
N LYS A 188 -16.75 -35.28 14.39
CA LYS A 188 -15.84 -36.15 13.64
C LYS A 188 -16.62 -36.89 12.56
N VAL A 189 -16.18 -36.78 11.31
CA VAL A 189 -16.71 -37.54 10.17
C VAL A 189 -15.60 -38.41 9.62
N LEU A 190 -15.72 -39.72 9.79
CA LEU A 190 -14.66 -40.70 9.63
C LEU A 190 -15.11 -41.85 8.71
N PHE A 191 -14.15 -42.52 8.09
CA PHE A 191 -14.30 -43.82 7.45
C PHE A 191 -15.44 -43.90 6.41
N GLY A 192 -15.64 -42.84 5.63
CA GLY A 192 -16.72 -42.80 4.61
C GLY A 192 -18.07 -42.32 5.14
N GLY A 193 -18.13 -41.78 6.36
CA GLY A 193 -19.36 -41.23 6.93
C GLY A 193 -19.80 -39.94 6.23
N THR A 194 -21.10 -39.63 6.31
CA THR A 194 -21.67 -38.40 5.75
C THR A 194 -22.39 -37.60 6.84
N LEU A 195 -22.06 -36.32 7.01
CA LEU A 195 -22.85 -35.35 7.76
C LEU A 195 -23.51 -34.36 6.79
N THR A 196 -24.83 -34.24 6.84
CA THR A 196 -25.59 -33.27 6.05
C THR A 196 -26.21 -32.21 6.97
N GLN A 197 -25.87 -30.94 6.80
CA GLN A 197 -26.48 -29.83 7.52
C GLN A 197 -27.38 -29.00 6.59
N GLN A 198 -28.65 -28.83 6.94
CA GLN A 198 -29.63 -27.98 6.28
C GLN A 198 -30.22 -27.01 7.30
N GLY A 199 -29.46 -25.96 7.66
CA GLY A 199 -29.87 -24.99 8.69
C GLY A 199 -29.27 -25.28 10.07
N GLY A 200 -29.74 -24.55 11.09
CA GLY A 200 -29.29 -24.74 12.48
C GLY A 200 -27.88 -24.23 12.79
N VAL A 201 -27.37 -24.54 14.00
CA VAL A 201 -26.07 -24.08 14.49
C VAL A 201 -25.25 -25.26 15.02
N VAL A 202 -24.09 -25.52 14.44
CA VAL A 202 -23.08 -26.45 14.97
C VAL A 202 -22.00 -25.64 15.64
N THR A 203 -21.90 -25.74 16.96
CA THR A 203 -20.85 -25.13 17.77
C THR A 203 -19.94 -26.23 18.28
N SER A 204 -18.65 -26.18 17.98
CA SER A 204 -17.71 -27.19 18.47
C SER A 204 -16.33 -26.62 18.76
N HIS A 205 -15.59 -27.28 19.66
CA HIS A 205 -14.17 -27.03 19.81
C HIS A 205 -13.41 -27.47 18.55
N SER A 206 -13.71 -28.66 18.03
CA SER A 206 -13.07 -29.18 16.82
C SER A 206 -14.06 -29.82 15.84
N VAL A 207 -13.90 -29.52 14.55
CA VAL A 207 -14.51 -30.27 13.45
C VAL A 207 -13.41 -31.02 12.71
N PHE A 208 -13.54 -32.33 12.61
CA PHE A 208 -12.60 -33.20 11.92
C PHE A 208 -13.34 -34.03 10.88
N VAL A 209 -12.96 -33.92 9.62
CA VAL A 209 -13.44 -34.78 8.53
C VAL A 209 -12.21 -35.51 8.00
N ASP A 210 -12.19 -36.84 7.99
CA ASP A 210 -11.06 -37.59 7.45
C ASP A 210 -11.05 -37.62 5.92
N THR A 211 -10.09 -38.34 5.31
CA THR A 211 -9.96 -38.41 3.85
C THR A 211 -11.08 -39.18 3.14
N ALA A 212 -11.98 -39.86 3.87
CA ALA A 212 -13.08 -40.62 3.29
C ALA A 212 -14.45 -40.02 3.64
N GLY A 213 -14.54 -39.24 4.71
CA GLY A 213 -15.77 -38.59 5.17
C GLY A 213 -16.27 -37.47 4.26
N VAL A 214 -17.54 -37.11 4.42
CA VAL A 214 -18.22 -36.03 3.69
C VAL A 214 -19.00 -35.17 4.67
N TYR A 215 -18.78 -33.85 4.65
CA TYR A 215 -19.63 -32.88 5.32
C TYR A 215 -20.32 -32.00 4.26
N ALA A 216 -21.60 -32.24 4.01
CA ALA A 216 -22.41 -31.44 3.09
C ALA A 216 -23.19 -30.35 3.85
N MET A 217 -22.96 -29.08 3.52
CA MET A 217 -23.70 -27.94 4.08
C MET A 217 -24.59 -27.31 3.00
N GLY A 218 -25.91 -27.38 3.22
CA GLY A 218 -26.96 -26.71 2.43
C GLY A 218 -27.65 -25.56 3.17
N GLY A 219 -27.14 -25.15 4.33
CA GLY A 219 -27.58 -24.01 5.13
C GLY A 219 -27.11 -24.10 6.59
N GLY A 220 -27.27 -23.03 7.37
CA GLY A 220 -26.90 -23.00 8.81
C GLY A 220 -25.52 -22.39 9.11
N THR A 221 -25.10 -22.49 10.37
CA THR A 221 -23.83 -21.93 10.87
C THR A 221 -22.96 -23.03 11.49
N VAL A 222 -21.67 -23.04 11.16
CA VAL A 222 -20.65 -23.82 11.88
C VAL A 222 -19.69 -22.86 12.57
N ASN A 223 -19.63 -22.93 13.89
CA ASN A 223 -18.69 -22.22 14.74
C ASN A 223 -17.68 -23.22 15.31
N ALA A 224 -16.44 -23.18 14.85
CA ALA A 224 -15.42 -24.12 15.28
C ALA A 224 -14.10 -23.42 15.63
N THR A 225 -13.49 -23.83 16.75
CA THR A 225 -12.16 -23.31 17.15
C THR A 225 -11.05 -23.94 16.31
N THR A 226 -11.19 -25.21 15.94
CA THR A 226 -10.25 -25.91 15.06
C THR A 226 -11.03 -26.72 14.03
N VAL A 227 -10.57 -26.73 12.78
CA VAL A 227 -11.23 -27.43 11.69
C VAL A 227 -10.15 -28.16 10.89
N THR A 228 -10.22 -29.48 10.83
CA THR A 228 -9.30 -30.31 10.04
C THR A 228 -10.11 -31.06 8.98
N LEU A 229 -9.76 -30.88 7.72
CA LEU A 229 -10.50 -31.43 6.58
C LEU A 229 -9.55 -32.31 5.76
N GLY A 230 -9.82 -33.62 5.69
CA GLY A 230 -9.01 -34.61 5.00
C GLY A 230 -9.45 -34.87 3.56
N LYS A 231 -10.75 -34.79 3.28
CA LYS A 231 -11.33 -34.77 1.93
C LYS A 231 -12.75 -34.19 2.03
N PHE A 232 -13.15 -33.45 1.01
CA PHE A 232 -14.54 -33.24 0.68
C PHE A 232 -14.64 -33.70 -0.77
N ASP A 233 -15.20 -34.90 -0.93
CA ASP A 233 -15.38 -35.66 -2.18
C ASP A 233 -14.29 -35.55 -3.30
N GLU A 234 -14.62 -36.06 -4.48
CA GLU A 234 -13.71 -36.21 -5.62
C GLU A 234 -13.43 -34.87 -6.35
N THR A 235 -14.08 -33.78 -5.92
CA THR A 235 -14.03 -32.44 -6.52
C THR A 235 -13.56 -31.30 -5.59
N GLY A 236 -13.40 -31.55 -4.28
CA GLY A 236 -12.91 -30.57 -3.30
C GLY A 236 -13.96 -30.12 -2.28
N ALA A 237 -13.55 -29.31 -1.29
CA ALA A 237 -14.42 -28.83 -0.21
C ALA A 237 -15.44 -27.82 -0.68
N THR A 238 -16.71 -28.20 -0.80
CA THR A 238 -17.76 -27.34 -1.34
C THR A 238 -18.68 -26.81 -0.24
N LEU A 239 -18.67 -25.48 -0.03
CA LEU A 239 -19.72 -24.76 0.70
C LEU A 239 -20.77 -24.29 -0.33
N SER A 240 -21.95 -24.90 -0.34
CA SER A 240 -23.00 -24.59 -1.32
C SER A 240 -23.91 -23.43 -0.89
N SER A 241 -24.03 -23.19 0.42
CA SER A 241 -24.75 -22.07 1.05
C SER A 241 -24.46 -22.01 2.56
N GLY A 242 -24.92 -20.96 3.26
CA GLY A 242 -24.76 -20.81 4.72
C GLY A 242 -23.49 -20.06 5.14
N THR A 243 -23.15 -20.05 6.43
CA THR A 243 -21.97 -19.36 6.96
C THR A 243 -21.05 -20.31 7.72
N PHE A 244 -19.81 -20.42 7.28
CA PHE A 244 -18.74 -21.12 7.99
C PHE A 244 -17.84 -20.12 8.70
N ASN A 245 -17.80 -20.11 10.04
CA ASN A 245 -16.97 -19.16 10.80
C ASN A 245 -15.81 -19.88 11.50
N GLN A 246 -14.60 -19.67 10.98
CA GLN A 246 -13.36 -20.12 11.58
C GLN A 246 -12.81 -19.03 12.52
N THR A 247 -12.96 -19.23 13.83
CA THR A 247 -12.48 -18.28 14.85
C THR A 247 -11.08 -18.61 15.39
N GLY A 248 -10.45 -19.68 14.90
CA GLY A 248 -9.10 -20.10 15.28
C GLY A 248 -8.59 -21.34 14.51
N GLY A 249 -7.47 -21.91 14.95
CA GLY A 249 -6.94 -23.17 14.41
C GLY A 249 -6.41 -23.09 12.96
N THR A 250 -6.01 -24.23 12.39
CA THR A 250 -5.51 -24.32 11.02
C THR A 250 -6.35 -25.29 10.19
N VAL A 251 -6.91 -24.81 9.07
CA VAL A 251 -7.56 -25.63 8.04
C VAL A 251 -6.54 -25.91 6.94
N TRP A 252 -6.40 -27.18 6.55
CA TRP A 252 -5.54 -27.60 5.46
C TRP A 252 -6.37 -27.91 4.21
N VAL A 253 -6.07 -27.26 3.09
CA VAL A 253 -6.70 -27.53 1.79
C VAL A 253 -5.70 -28.27 0.90
N GLY A 254 -5.91 -29.57 0.71
CA GLY A 254 -5.02 -30.46 -0.04
C GLY A 254 -5.18 -30.45 -1.58
N GLN A 255 -6.34 -30.01 -2.09
CA GLN A 255 -6.69 -30.06 -3.52
C GLN A 255 -7.42 -28.79 -3.97
N ALA A 256 -8.65 -28.58 -3.50
CA ALA A 256 -9.41 -27.35 -3.72
C ALA A 256 -10.44 -27.13 -2.61
N LEU A 257 -10.77 -25.86 -2.36
CA LEU A 257 -11.87 -25.40 -1.51
C LEU A 257 -12.81 -24.57 -2.38
N ALA A 258 -13.99 -25.07 -2.71
CA ALA A 258 -15.05 -24.33 -3.39
C ALA A 258 -16.03 -23.69 -2.40
N ILE A 259 -16.33 -22.42 -2.62
CA ILE A 259 -17.39 -21.68 -1.94
C ILE A 259 -18.38 -21.32 -3.05
N ASP A 260 -19.31 -22.22 -3.38
CA ASP A 260 -20.24 -22.03 -4.50
C ASP A 260 -21.35 -21.03 -4.16
N GLY A 261 -21.71 -20.93 -2.87
CA GLY A 261 -22.66 -19.95 -2.32
C GLY A 261 -22.46 -19.77 -0.80
N GLY A 262 -22.99 -18.68 -0.24
CA GLY A 262 -22.84 -18.37 1.19
C GLY A 262 -21.51 -17.71 1.59
N GLN A 263 -21.08 -17.80 2.85
CA GLN A 263 -19.90 -17.11 3.38
C GLN A 263 -18.95 -18.05 4.12
N TYR A 264 -17.66 -18.02 3.77
CA TYR A 264 -16.58 -18.53 4.61
C TYR A 264 -15.90 -17.35 5.30
N ALA A 265 -16.10 -17.21 6.62
CA ALA A 265 -15.49 -16.18 7.44
C ALA A 265 -14.30 -16.76 8.22
N LEU A 266 -13.10 -16.29 7.89
CA LEU A 266 -11.86 -16.58 8.60
C LEU A 266 -11.60 -15.44 9.57
N SER A 267 -12.11 -15.52 10.80
CA SER A 267 -12.04 -14.40 11.74
C SER A 267 -10.67 -14.24 12.42
N ASN A 268 -10.01 -15.35 12.77
CA ASN A 268 -8.69 -15.37 13.44
C ASN A 268 -7.87 -16.66 13.18
N GLY A 269 -8.40 -17.59 12.37
CA GLY A 269 -7.73 -18.85 12.08
C GLY A 269 -6.69 -18.76 10.95
N THR A 270 -6.05 -19.88 10.65
CA THR A 270 -5.21 -20.07 9.47
C THR A 270 -5.92 -20.98 8.47
N LEU A 271 -5.95 -20.58 7.20
CA LEU A 271 -6.32 -21.42 6.07
C LEU A 271 -5.06 -21.69 5.25
N GLN A 272 -4.49 -22.88 5.38
CA GLN A 272 -3.30 -23.29 4.66
C GLN A 272 -3.69 -24.07 3.41
N SER A 273 -3.47 -23.46 2.24
CA SER A 273 -3.86 -24.06 0.98
C SER A 273 -2.68 -24.55 0.15
N SER A 274 -2.70 -25.84 -0.17
CA SER A 274 -1.94 -26.46 -1.26
C SER A 274 -2.80 -26.67 -2.52
N GLY A 275 -4.00 -26.08 -2.52
CA GLY A 275 -5.00 -26.15 -3.57
C GLY A 275 -5.58 -24.80 -3.96
N SER A 276 -6.41 -24.75 -5.02
CA SER A 276 -7.14 -23.53 -5.37
C SER A 276 -8.35 -23.32 -4.45
N ILE A 277 -8.55 -22.09 -3.97
CA ILE A 277 -9.77 -21.63 -3.28
C ILE A 277 -10.67 -21.01 -4.34
N MET A 278 -11.78 -21.67 -4.67
CA MET A 278 -12.74 -21.21 -5.65
C MET A 278 -13.87 -20.44 -4.94
N ILE A 279 -14.19 -19.22 -5.39
CA ILE A 279 -15.24 -18.39 -4.79
C ILE A 279 -16.30 -18.10 -5.86
N GLY A 280 -17.49 -18.65 -5.66
CA GLY A 280 -18.63 -18.60 -6.56
C GLY A 280 -18.59 -19.62 -7.69
N THR A 281 -19.63 -19.57 -8.53
CA THR A 281 -19.76 -20.49 -9.65
C THR A 281 -18.76 -20.14 -10.75
N GLN A 282 -18.00 -21.11 -11.25
CA GLN A 282 -17.10 -20.87 -12.41
C GLN A 282 -17.86 -20.65 -13.74
N ALA A 283 -19.19 -20.51 -13.68
CA ALA A 283 -20.05 -20.26 -14.83
C ALA A 283 -19.99 -18.79 -15.24
N VAL A 284 -19.50 -18.55 -16.46
CA VAL A 284 -19.33 -17.20 -17.01
C VAL A 284 -20.66 -16.45 -17.05
N GLY A 285 -20.71 -15.25 -16.46
CA GLY A 285 -21.84 -14.33 -16.53
C GLY A 285 -22.95 -14.55 -15.50
N ILE A 286 -22.80 -15.52 -14.59
CA ILE A 286 -23.73 -15.73 -13.47
C ILE A 286 -23.15 -15.02 -12.24
N PRO A 287 -23.86 -14.07 -11.60
CA PRO A 287 -23.44 -13.50 -10.33
C PRO A 287 -23.43 -14.57 -9.23
N SER A 288 -22.45 -14.52 -8.33
CA SER A 288 -22.42 -15.37 -7.13
C SER A 288 -22.62 -14.53 -5.87
N ASP A 289 -23.35 -15.08 -4.89
CA ASP A 289 -23.44 -14.54 -3.52
C ASP A 289 -22.33 -15.12 -2.59
N ALA A 290 -21.51 -16.03 -3.10
CA ALA A 290 -20.37 -16.60 -2.41
C ALA A 290 -19.41 -15.52 -1.92
N THR A 291 -18.99 -15.61 -0.66
CA THR A 291 -18.07 -14.68 -0.02
C THR A 291 -16.98 -15.44 0.72
N LEU A 292 -15.72 -15.11 0.44
CA LEU A 292 -14.60 -15.39 1.33
C LEU A 292 -14.28 -14.13 2.11
N ASP A 293 -14.34 -14.19 3.44
CA ASP A 293 -14.05 -13.07 4.32
C ASP A 293 -12.82 -13.39 5.18
N ASN A 294 -11.69 -12.76 4.85
CA ASN A 294 -10.40 -13.06 5.46
C ASN A 294 -9.98 -12.00 6.47
N GLY A 295 -10.23 -12.28 7.75
CA GLY A 295 -9.63 -11.59 8.91
C GLY A 295 -8.51 -12.35 9.63
N GLY A 296 -8.27 -13.62 9.29
CA GLY A 296 -7.18 -14.44 9.82
C GLY A 296 -5.99 -14.50 8.88
N THR A 297 -5.37 -15.67 8.71
CA THR A 297 -4.22 -15.88 7.82
C THR A 297 -4.53 -16.89 6.73
N ILE A 298 -4.39 -16.52 5.46
CA ILE A 298 -4.40 -17.46 4.34
C ILE A 298 -2.94 -17.72 3.94
N VAL A 299 -2.48 -18.96 4.05
CA VAL A 299 -1.13 -19.37 3.62
C VAL A 299 -1.21 -19.97 2.23
N LEU A 300 -0.53 -19.34 1.27
CA LEU A 300 -0.42 -19.74 -0.11
C LEU A 300 0.93 -20.41 -0.38
N ASN A 301 0.90 -21.63 -0.92
CA ASN A 301 2.07 -22.30 -1.46
C ASN A 301 2.29 -21.95 -2.94
N ASP A 302 3.26 -22.61 -3.58
CA ASP A 302 3.54 -22.49 -5.01
C ASP A 302 2.44 -23.12 -5.88
N LEU A 303 1.41 -22.33 -6.15
CA LEU A 303 0.25 -22.70 -6.97
C LEU A 303 0.09 -21.68 -8.08
N SER A 304 -0.10 -22.10 -9.33
CA SER A 304 -0.33 -21.15 -10.43
C SER A 304 -1.54 -20.23 -10.16
N THR A 305 -2.61 -20.78 -9.57
CA THR A 305 -3.82 -20.05 -9.18
C THR A 305 -4.26 -20.50 -7.80
N ALA A 306 -4.08 -19.62 -6.79
CA ALA A 306 -4.46 -19.91 -5.41
C ALA A 306 -5.91 -19.57 -5.10
N VAL A 307 -6.43 -18.47 -5.67
CA VAL A 307 -7.83 -18.08 -5.46
C VAL A 307 -8.45 -17.73 -6.80
N VAL A 308 -9.66 -18.19 -7.09
CA VAL A 308 -10.31 -17.97 -8.38
C VAL A 308 -11.82 -17.90 -8.27
N GLY A 309 -12.48 -17.02 -9.04
CA GLY A 309 -13.93 -17.10 -9.25
C GLY A 309 -14.60 -15.75 -9.42
N ASN A 310 -15.91 -15.72 -9.20
CA ASN A 310 -16.83 -14.58 -9.40
C ASN A 310 -17.66 -14.23 -8.15
N GLY A 311 -17.28 -14.73 -6.98
CA GLY A 311 -17.82 -14.30 -5.69
C GLY A 311 -16.97 -13.20 -5.04
N THR A 312 -17.41 -12.69 -3.89
CA THR A 312 -16.72 -11.59 -3.20
C THR A 312 -15.55 -12.12 -2.38
N PHE A 313 -14.39 -11.47 -2.48
CA PHE A 313 -13.27 -11.75 -1.57
C PHE A 313 -12.98 -10.49 -0.75
N ASN A 314 -13.35 -10.51 0.52
CA ASN A 314 -13.02 -9.48 1.50
C ASN A 314 -11.71 -9.84 2.20
N HIS A 315 -10.79 -8.90 2.28
CA HIS A 315 -9.49 -9.09 2.91
C HIS A 315 -9.18 -7.96 3.88
N HIS A 316 -9.00 -8.34 5.14
CA HIS A 316 -8.61 -7.48 6.27
C HIS A 316 -7.76 -8.24 7.31
N GLY A 317 -7.15 -9.35 6.88
CA GLY A 317 -6.26 -10.22 7.65
C GLY A 317 -4.88 -10.31 6.98
N VAL A 318 -4.28 -11.49 6.94
CA VAL A 318 -2.99 -11.76 6.31
C VAL A 318 -3.15 -12.74 5.14
N ILE A 319 -2.52 -12.45 4.01
CA ILE A 319 -2.23 -13.42 2.95
C ILE A 319 -0.72 -13.64 2.97
N GLN A 320 -0.30 -14.81 3.43
CA GLN A 320 1.11 -15.18 3.50
C GLN A 320 1.48 -16.06 2.31
N LYS A 321 2.45 -15.64 1.51
CA LYS A 321 3.00 -16.44 0.41
C LYS A 321 4.33 -17.03 0.83
N ILE A 322 4.38 -18.37 0.82
CA ILE A 322 5.59 -19.17 1.04
C ILE A 322 5.98 -19.91 -0.24
N GLY A 323 7.28 -20.12 -0.46
CA GLY A 323 7.82 -20.77 -1.65
C GLY A 323 8.20 -19.80 -2.78
N ALA A 324 9.08 -20.24 -3.68
CA ALA A 324 9.72 -19.40 -4.69
C ALA A 324 8.87 -19.16 -5.95
N GLY A 325 7.77 -19.90 -6.10
CA GLY A 325 6.84 -19.81 -7.22
C GLY A 325 5.98 -18.55 -7.20
N SER A 326 5.39 -18.24 -8.35
CA SER A 326 4.40 -17.18 -8.50
C SER A 326 2.99 -17.74 -8.40
N THR A 327 2.15 -17.05 -7.64
CA THR A 327 0.78 -17.46 -7.35
C THR A 327 -0.19 -16.35 -7.72
N SER A 328 -1.31 -16.70 -8.36
CA SER A 328 -2.32 -15.74 -8.78
C SER A 328 -3.62 -15.82 -7.96
N VAL A 329 -4.23 -14.66 -7.72
CA VAL A 329 -5.58 -14.45 -7.18
C VAL A 329 -6.41 -13.85 -8.30
N GLN A 330 -7.35 -14.61 -8.85
CA GLN A 330 -8.14 -14.28 -10.04
C GLN A 330 -9.61 -14.08 -9.67
N ILE A 331 -10.02 -12.88 -9.26
CA ILE A 331 -11.42 -12.61 -8.88
C ILE A 331 -12.06 -11.70 -9.93
N ALA A 332 -13.13 -12.17 -10.56
CA ALA A 332 -13.87 -11.44 -11.60
C ALA A 332 -14.78 -10.34 -11.01
N THR A 333 -15.14 -10.48 -9.75
CA THR A 333 -15.90 -9.57 -8.89
C THR A 333 -14.96 -8.77 -7.98
N PRO A 334 -15.45 -7.80 -7.20
CA PRO A 334 -14.58 -6.95 -6.39
C PRO A 334 -13.77 -7.78 -5.39
N PHE A 335 -12.45 -7.67 -5.46
CA PHE A 335 -11.55 -8.00 -4.37
C PHE A 335 -11.48 -6.79 -3.44
N ILE A 336 -12.12 -6.88 -2.27
CA ILE A 336 -12.29 -5.76 -1.34
C ILE A 336 -11.18 -5.81 -0.29
N ILE A 337 -10.43 -4.73 -0.17
CA ILE A 337 -9.38 -4.59 0.85
C ILE A 337 -9.81 -3.54 1.89
N ASN A 338 -9.75 -3.93 3.17
CA ASN A 338 -10.12 -3.08 4.30
C ASN A 338 -9.18 -3.32 5.51
N GLY A 339 -7.87 -3.15 5.33
CA GLY A 339 -6.88 -3.29 6.41
C GLY A 339 -6.05 -4.56 6.38
N GLY A 340 -5.76 -5.10 5.19
CA GLY A 340 -5.09 -6.39 5.01
C GLY A 340 -3.58 -6.31 4.76
N THR A 341 -2.87 -7.39 5.06
CA THR A 341 -1.42 -7.55 4.82
C THR A 341 -1.15 -8.65 3.81
N PHE A 342 -0.35 -8.36 2.79
CA PHE A 342 0.31 -9.36 1.96
C PHE A 342 1.73 -9.58 2.48
N ASP A 343 1.95 -10.70 3.17
CA ASP A 343 3.27 -11.14 3.61
C ASP A 343 3.87 -12.07 2.55
N VAL A 344 4.66 -11.52 1.62
CA VAL A 344 5.26 -12.29 0.52
C VAL A 344 6.70 -12.62 0.88
N GLN A 345 6.91 -13.76 1.52
CA GLN A 345 8.23 -14.18 2.00
C GLN A 345 9.17 -14.60 0.86
N ASP A 346 8.62 -15.22 -0.20
CA ASP A 346 9.37 -15.63 -1.39
C ASP A 346 8.43 -15.69 -2.61
N GLY A 347 9.01 -15.69 -3.81
CA GLY A 347 8.27 -15.74 -5.07
C GLY A 347 7.43 -14.50 -5.34
N ALA A 348 6.20 -14.70 -5.83
CA ALA A 348 5.29 -13.58 -6.13
C ALA A 348 3.82 -13.90 -5.89
N VAL A 349 3.03 -12.88 -5.55
CA VAL A 349 1.57 -12.90 -5.57
C VAL A 349 1.07 -11.92 -6.63
N SER A 350 0.21 -12.36 -7.54
CA SER A 350 -0.43 -11.53 -8.56
C SER A 350 -1.92 -11.45 -8.31
N ILE A 351 -2.43 -10.26 -8.07
CA ILE A 351 -3.87 -9.99 -8.02
C ILE A 351 -4.29 -9.58 -9.43
N ASN A 352 -5.11 -10.39 -10.08
CA ASN A 352 -5.70 -10.04 -11.38
C ASN A 352 -7.22 -10.01 -11.22
N GLY A 353 -7.77 -8.82 -11.07
CA GLY A 353 -9.17 -8.59 -10.79
C GLY A 353 -9.42 -7.12 -10.49
N ASN A 354 -10.69 -6.73 -10.36
CA ASN A 354 -11.02 -5.38 -9.91
C ASN A 354 -10.80 -5.30 -8.40
N MET A 355 -9.84 -4.50 -7.96
CA MET A 355 -9.57 -4.27 -6.55
C MET A 355 -10.31 -3.02 -6.09
N SER A 356 -11.08 -3.14 -5.01
CA SER A 356 -11.74 -2.03 -4.32
C SER A 356 -11.05 -1.84 -2.97
N ALA A 357 -10.27 -0.77 -2.82
CA ALA A 357 -9.50 -0.50 -1.61
C ALA A 357 -10.21 0.58 -0.79
N LEU A 358 -10.77 0.21 0.35
CA LEU A 358 -11.57 1.10 1.18
C LEU A 358 -10.68 1.98 2.07
N ALA A 359 -11.18 3.17 2.42
CA ALA A 359 -10.54 3.97 3.45
C ALA A 359 -10.63 3.23 4.80
N PRO A 360 -9.51 2.95 5.48
CA PRO A 360 -9.52 2.16 6.69
C PRO A 360 -10.04 3.01 7.85
N VAL A 361 -10.81 2.39 8.76
CA VAL A 361 -11.25 3.07 9.99
C VAL A 361 -10.06 3.35 10.92
N ALA A 362 -9.04 2.50 10.88
CA ALA A 362 -7.76 2.65 11.55
C ALA A 362 -6.68 1.81 10.83
N GLY A 363 -5.43 2.25 10.87
CA GLY A 363 -4.29 1.55 10.25
C GLY A 363 -4.11 1.89 8.77
N ASP A 364 -3.46 0.97 8.05
CA ASP A 364 -3.22 1.10 6.62
C ASP A 364 -4.29 0.37 5.81
N THR A 365 -4.59 0.80 4.57
CA THR A 365 -5.54 0.05 3.71
C THR A 365 -4.93 -1.28 3.29
N LEU A 366 -3.69 -1.21 2.81
CA LEU A 366 -2.94 -2.35 2.31
C LEU A 366 -1.49 -2.27 2.77
N VAL A 367 -1.03 -3.32 3.43
CA VAL A 367 0.38 -3.50 3.80
C VAL A 367 0.99 -4.60 2.94
N LYS A 368 2.20 -4.35 2.43
CA LYS A 368 3.04 -5.35 1.79
C LYS A 368 4.31 -5.55 2.60
N GLU A 369 4.52 -6.78 3.06
CA GLU A 369 5.71 -7.22 3.79
C GLU A 369 6.43 -8.36 3.06
N GLY A 370 7.62 -8.70 3.55
CA GLY A 370 8.47 -9.75 3.01
C GLY A 370 9.22 -9.34 1.72
N PRO A 371 10.31 -10.06 1.38
CA PRO A 371 11.19 -9.70 0.27
C PRO A 371 10.65 -10.09 -1.12
N GLY A 372 9.62 -10.94 -1.19
CA GLY A 372 9.01 -11.35 -2.45
C GLY A 372 8.16 -10.26 -3.11
N ARG A 373 7.60 -10.57 -4.28
CA ARG A 373 6.92 -9.60 -5.14
C ARG A 373 5.40 -9.60 -5.01
N LEU A 374 4.78 -8.43 -4.95
CA LEU A 374 3.33 -8.24 -5.12
C LEU A 374 3.06 -7.56 -6.47
N LEU A 375 2.18 -8.13 -7.28
CA LEU A 375 1.76 -7.57 -8.56
C LEU A 375 0.27 -7.25 -8.50
N LEU A 376 -0.08 -5.98 -8.66
CA LEU A 376 -1.45 -5.47 -8.71
C LEU A 376 -1.81 -5.18 -10.17
N THR A 377 -2.72 -5.99 -10.71
CA THR A 377 -3.26 -5.84 -12.06
C THR A 377 -4.79 -5.75 -12.05
N GLY A 378 -5.36 -5.31 -13.17
CA GLY A 378 -6.80 -5.05 -13.27
C GLY A 378 -7.17 -3.64 -12.78
N ALA A 379 -8.46 -3.31 -12.79
CA ALA A 379 -8.92 -2.00 -12.36
C ALA A 379 -8.69 -1.82 -10.86
N GLN A 380 -8.22 -0.64 -10.46
CA GLN A 380 -8.02 -0.28 -9.06
C GLN A 380 -9.00 0.85 -8.73
N ASP A 381 -9.81 0.65 -7.71
CA ASP A 381 -10.78 1.62 -7.18
C ASP A 381 -10.43 1.88 -5.72
N TRP A 382 -9.37 2.66 -5.52
CA TRP A 382 -8.96 3.10 -4.20
C TRP A 382 -9.81 4.28 -3.78
N GLN A 383 -10.30 4.29 -2.54
CA GLN A 383 -11.12 5.37 -2.01
C GLN A 383 -10.27 6.52 -1.47
N VAL A 384 -10.86 7.71 -1.36
CA VAL A 384 -10.22 8.86 -0.70
C VAL A 384 -9.82 8.49 0.72
N GLY A 385 -8.55 8.71 1.08
CA GLY A 385 -7.97 8.34 2.38
C GLY A 385 -7.42 6.92 2.45
N ALA A 386 -7.47 6.15 1.35
CA ALA A 386 -6.79 4.87 1.27
C ALA A 386 -5.27 5.04 1.14
N ASN A 387 -4.51 4.11 1.69
CA ASN A 387 -3.05 4.16 1.67
C ASN A 387 -2.37 2.79 1.43
N LEU A 388 -1.20 2.85 0.79
CA LEU A 388 -0.38 1.69 0.48
C LEU A 388 0.91 1.77 1.29
N ARG A 389 1.14 0.81 2.18
CA ARG A 389 2.39 0.69 2.95
C ARG A 389 3.25 -0.46 2.46
N LEU A 390 4.49 -0.14 2.09
CA LEU A 390 5.46 -1.09 1.55
C LEU A 390 6.65 -1.19 2.50
N LEU A 391 6.83 -2.36 3.10
CA LEU A 391 7.87 -2.61 4.12
C LEU A 391 8.99 -3.53 3.62
N GLY A 392 8.94 -3.96 2.36
CA GLY A 392 10.00 -4.72 1.72
C GLY A 392 9.60 -5.32 0.37
N GLY A 393 10.60 -5.86 -0.33
CA GLY A 393 10.43 -6.52 -1.63
C GLY A 393 10.03 -5.56 -2.75
N GLU A 394 9.43 -6.10 -3.80
CA GLU A 394 8.93 -5.34 -4.94
C GLU A 394 7.40 -5.34 -4.98
N THR A 395 6.79 -4.16 -5.19
CA THR A 395 5.39 -4.03 -5.55
C THR A 395 5.30 -3.44 -6.94
N ILE A 396 4.58 -4.10 -7.85
CA ILE A 396 4.35 -3.64 -9.22
C ILE A 396 2.87 -3.30 -9.37
N ILE A 397 2.59 -2.10 -9.88
CA ILE A 397 1.23 -1.63 -10.14
C ILE A 397 1.12 -1.29 -11.62
N THR A 398 0.17 -1.93 -12.30
CA THR A 398 0.02 -1.88 -13.77
C THR A 398 -1.04 -0.91 -14.27
N THR A 399 -1.83 -0.36 -13.36
CA THR A 399 -2.97 0.53 -13.61
C THR A 399 -2.93 1.70 -12.64
N ASP A 400 -3.69 2.76 -12.92
CA ASP A 400 -3.84 3.89 -12.00
C ASP A 400 -4.50 3.39 -10.71
N LEU A 401 -3.88 3.63 -9.54
CA LEU A 401 -4.43 3.19 -8.25
C LEU A 401 -5.78 3.83 -7.94
N GLY A 402 -5.95 5.09 -8.32
CA GLY A 402 -7.17 5.82 -8.04
C GLY A 402 -7.62 6.53 -9.29
N ALA A 403 -8.71 6.08 -9.91
CA ALA A 403 -9.31 6.74 -11.07
C ALA A 403 -9.60 8.22 -10.77
N GLY A 404 -8.65 9.10 -11.07
CA GLY A 404 -8.71 10.57 -11.06
C GLY A 404 -8.81 11.29 -9.71
N THR A 405 -9.62 10.82 -8.75
CA THR A 405 -9.99 11.64 -7.56
C THR A 405 -9.55 11.11 -6.22
N ALA A 406 -9.16 9.84 -6.11
CA ALA A 406 -8.88 9.23 -4.81
C ALA A 406 -7.54 9.63 -4.22
N GLN A 407 -6.54 9.87 -5.08
CA GLN A 407 -5.18 10.27 -4.73
C GLN A 407 -4.61 9.54 -3.49
N PRO A 408 -4.42 8.20 -3.58
CA PRO A 408 -3.99 7.42 -2.42
C PRO A 408 -2.61 7.85 -1.93
N GLU A 409 -2.36 7.62 -0.64
CA GLU A 409 -1.07 7.87 -0.01
C GLU A 409 -0.16 6.65 -0.11
N VAL A 410 1.14 6.86 -0.27
CA VAL A 410 2.14 5.79 -0.34
C VAL A 410 3.19 5.96 0.75
N TYR A 411 3.43 4.90 1.50
CA TYR A 411 4.48 4.79 2.49
C TYR A 411 5.51 3.76 2.01
N LEU A 412 6.70 4.23 1.63
CA LEU A 412 7.78 3.41 1.06
C LEU A 412 8.92 3.25 2.08
N ASN A 413 9.16 2.02 2.54
CA ASN A 413 10.20 1.72 3.52
C ASN A 413 11.02 0.50 3.08
N ALA A 414 12.29 0.75 2.72
CA ALA A 414 13.25 -0.24 2.23
C ALA A 414 12.69 -1.18 1.15
N ALA A 415 11.76 -0.69 0.32
CA ALA A 415 11.06 -1.45 -0.70
C ALA A 415 11.23 -0.83 -2.10
N THR A 416 10.85 -1.58 -3.13
CA THR A 416 10.78 -1.11 -4.51
C THR A 416 9.31 -1.01 -4.95
N LEU A 417 8.90 0.14 -5.44
CA LEU A 417 7.59 0.37 -6.05
C LEU A 417 7.77 0.65 -7.55
N THR A 418 7.24 -0.23 -8.39
CA THR A 418 7.23 -0.09 -9.84
C THR A 418 5.84 0.35 -10.33
N LEU A 419 5.76 1.52 -10.97
CA LEU A 419 4.53 2.14 -11.45
C LEU A 419 4.50 2.14 -12.99
N ASN A 420 3.78 1.19 -13.59
CA ASN A 420 3.69 1.02 -15.05
C ASN A 420 2.56 1.82 -15.70
N ALA A 421 1.83 2.61 -14.91
CA ALA A 421 0.79 3.52 -15.36
C ALA A 421 0.99 4.87 -14.66
N SER A 422 0.54 5.95 -15.31
CA SER A 422 0.54 7.27 -14.69
C SER A 422 -0.28 7.25 -13.39
N GLN A 423 0.21 7.95 -12.37
CA GLN A 423 -0.43 8.01 -11.05
C GLN A 423 -0.62 9.45 -10.63
N SER A 424 -1.71 9.69 -9.90
CA SER A 424 -1.90 10.89 -9.09
C SER A 424 -1.98 10.46 -7.63
N LEU A 425 -0.93 10.74 -6.85
CA LEU A 425 -0.84 10.33 -5.44
C LEU A 425 -1.01 11.54 -4.52
N GLY A 426 -1.68 11.31 -3.39
CA GLY A 426 -1.95 12.34 -2.40
C GLY A 426 -0.68 12.71 -1.67
N ALA A 427 -0.06 11.76 -0.99
CA ALA A 427 1.18 11.95 -0.24
C ALA A 427 2.18 10.82 -0.51
N LEU A 428 3.46 11.12 -0.30
CA LEU A 428 4.56 10.17 -0.35
C LEU A 428 5.40 10.30 0.92
N GLN A 429 5.47 9.24 1.72
CA GLN A 429 6.43 9.13 2.80
C GLN A 429 7.48 8.07 2.48
N VAL A 430 8.76 8.40 2.64
CA VAL A 430 9.87 7.51 2.32
C VAL A 430 10.83 7.37 3.49
N THR A 431 11.27 6.14 3.77
CA THR A 431 12.33 5.82 4.74
C THR A 431 13.27 4.80 4.10
N GLY A 432 13.94 5.22 3.03
CA GLY A 432 14.67 4.32 2.12
C GLY A 432 13.73 3.64 1.13
N GLY A 433 14.12 3.55 -0.14
CA GLY A 433 13.37 2.81 -1.15
C GLY A 433 13.57 3.31 -2.57
N THR A 434 13.08 2.52 -3.53
CA THR A 434 13.17 2.81 -4.96
C THR A 434 11.77 2.98 -5.54
N MET A 435 11.55 4.08 -6.25
CA MET A 435 10.40 4.30 -7.10
C MET A 435 10.85 4.14 -8.57
N ASN A 436 10.49 3.02 -9.17
CA ASN A 436 10.73 2.76 -10.58
C ASN A 436 9.51 3.19 -11.40
N ILE A 437 9.71 4.09 -12.37
CA ILE A 437 8.66 4.58 -13.25
C ILE A 437 9.05 4.23 -14.69
N PRO A 438 8.69 3.03 -15.19
CA PRO A 438 9.09 2.60 -16.53
C PRO A 438 8.49 3.43 -17.66
N ALA A 439 7.33 4.05 -17.45
CA ALA A 439 6.66 4.94 -18.40
C ALA A 439 5.61 5.81 -17.69
N GLY A 440 5.12 6.84 -18.38
CA GLY A 440 4.07 7.72 -17.86
C GLY A 440 4.58 8.75 -16.85
N THR A 441 3.65 9.32 -16.08
CA THR A 441 3.93 10.38 -15.11
C THR A 441 3.34 10.03 -13.76
N VAL A 442 4.15 10.15 -12.70
CA VAL A 442 3.70 10.03 -11.32
C VAL A 442 3.76 11.41 -10.70
N SER A 443 2.63 11.93 -10.27
CA SER A 443 2.51 13.25 -9.64
C SER A 443 2.17 13.09 -8.16
N ILE A 444 2.95 13.71 -7.28
CA ILE A 444 2.68 13.80 -5.84
C ILE A 444 2.21 15.22 -5.51
N THR A 445 0.92 15.38 -5.20
CA THR A 445 0.29 16.71 -5.13
C THR A 445 0.17 17.30 -3.74
N ALA A 446 0.25 16.49 -2.67
CA ALA A 446 0.34 16.96 -1.29
C ALA A 446 1.72 16.60 -0.69
N ASN A 447 1.79 16.17 0.55
CA ASN A 447 3.06 16.15 1.28
C ASN A 447 4.03 15.08 0.76
N VAL A 448 5.29 15.46 0.61
CA VAL A 448 6.44 14.57 0.38
C VAL A 448 7.32 14.63 1.62
N SER A 449 7.38 13.56 2.40
CA SER A 449 8.22 13.46 3.60
C SER A 449 9.28 12.38 3.41
N VAL A 450 10.55 12.76 3.49
CA VAL A 450 11.68 11.86 3.21
C VAL A 450 12.58 11.80 4.42
N HIS A 451 12.69 10.61 5.02
CA HIS A 451 13.51 10.34 6.19
C HIS A 451 14.84 9.73 5.77
N ALA A 452 15.91 10.08 6.47
CA ALA A 452 17.22 9.46 6.27
C ALA A 452 17.13 7.95 6.57
N PRO A 453 17.59 7.08 5.66
CA PRO A 453 17.59 5.64 5.88
C PRO A 453 18.74 5.25 6.81
N LEU A 454 18.71 4.01 7.32
CA LEU A 454 19.85 3.44 8.05
C LEU A 454 21.09 3.24 7.16
N ALA A 455 20.90 3.04 5.85
CA ALA A 455 21.94 2.91 4.85
C ALA A 455 21.39 3.23 3.44
N GLY A 456 22.26 3.73 2.55
CA GLY A 456 21.90 4.06 1.17
C GLY A 456 21.23 5.43 1.01
N ASP A 457 20.62 5.64 -0.15
CA ASP A 457 19.87 6.87 -0.47
C ASP A 457 18.44 6.79 0.06
N ALA A 458 17.87 7.94 0.44
CA ALA A 458 16.55 7.98 1.05
C ALA A 458 15.44 7.70 0.04
N LEU A 459 15.46 8.38 -1.11
CA LEU A 459 14.57 8.13 -2.23
C LEU A 459 15.37 7.96 -3.52
N VAL A 460 15.21 6.80 -4.17
CA VAL A 460 15.78 6.53 -5.50
C VAL A 460 14.67 6.55 -6.54
N LYS A 461 14.84 7.31 -7.62
CA LYS A 461 13.96 7.33 -8.79
C LYS A 461 14.67 6.67 -9.97
N GLU A 462 14.02 5.66 -10.55
CA GLU A 462 14.51 4.93 -11.73
C GLU A 462 13.46 4.87 -12.85
N GLY A 463 13.86 4.36 -14.02
CA GLY A 463 13.01 4.25 -15.20
C GLY A 463 12.85 5.57 -15.97
N PRO A 464 12.52 5.51 -17.28
CA PRO A 464 12.48 6.69 -18.15
C PRO A 464 11.25 7.57 -17.97
N GLY A 465 10.24 7.14 -17.20
CA GLY A 465 9.04 7.96 -16.92
C GLY A 465 9.32 9.14 -15.99
N THR A 466 8.33 10.02 -15.88
CA THR A 466 8.44 11.31 -15.19
C THR A 466 7.95 11.22 -13.73
N LEU A 467 8.71 11.79 -12.80
CA LEU A 467 8.27 12.06 -11.43
C LEU A 467 8.01 13.56 -11.25
N VAL A 468 6.85 13.95 -10.73
CA VAL A 468 6.51 15.35 -10.42
C VAL A 468 6.27 15.49 -8.92
N LEU A 469 7.08 16.30 -8.25
CA LEU A 469 6.91 16.64 -6.84
C LEU A 469 6.40 18.08 -6.74
N SER A 470 5.12 18.23 -6.37
CA SER A 470 4.46 19.54 -6.38
C SER A 470 3.83 19.98 -5.06
N GLY A 471 3.61 19.07 -4.10
CA GLY A 471 3.17 19.48 -2.78
C GLY A 471 4.31 19.82 -1.82
N ALA A 472 4.00 19.97 -0.53
CA ALA A 472 4.95 20.44 0.47
C ALA A 472 6.08 19.43 0.69
N GLN A 473 7.32 19.91 0.75
CA GLN A 473 8.52 19.08 0.88
C GLN A 473 9.05 19.13 2.32
N ASP A 474 9.26 17.96 2.92
CA ASP A 474 9.86 17.78 4.24
C ASP A 474 10.96 16.71 4.18
N PHE A 475 12.13 17.11 3.69
CA PHE A 475 13.34 16.30 3.75
C PHE A 475 14.00 16.46 5.12
N GLN A 476 14.14 15.36 5.84
CA GLN A 476 14.79 15.31 7.14
C GLN A 476 16.32 15.37 7.00
N ALA A 477 17.02 15.71 8.07
CA ALA A 477 18.48 15.78 8.07
C ALA A 477 19.12 14.44 7.63
N GLY A 478 19.99 14.48 6.62
CA GLY A 478 20.64 13.30 6.03
C GLY A 478 19.82 12.59 4.95
N ALA A 479 18.63 13.08 4.60
CA ALA A 479 17.87 12.55 3.48
C ALA A 479 18.49 12.96 2.13
N SER A 480 18.43 12.04 1.15
CA SER A 480 18.92 12.26 -0.21
C SER A 480 17.89 11.86 -1.27
N LEU A 481 17.98 12.50 -2.43
CA LEU A 481 17.24 12.16 -3.64
C LEU A 481 18.24 11.72 -4.73
N ARG A 482 18.13 10.47 -5.19
CA ARG A 482 18.98 9.91 -6.25
C ARG A 482 18.15 9.62 -7.50
N LEU A 483 18.55 10.19 -8.64
CA LEU A 483 17.86 10.09 -9.92
C LEU A 483 18.71 9.30 -10.92
N LEU A 484 18.20 8.17 -11.41
CA LEU A 484 18.94 7.26 -12.31
C LEU A 484 18.33 7.13 -13.70
N GLY A 485 17.29 7.90 -13.99
CA GLY A 485 16.69 7.96 -15.32
C GLY A 485 15.39 8.75 -15.35
N GLY A 486 14.97 9.06 -16.57
CA GLY A 486 13.78 9.85 -16.83
C GLY A 486 13.93 11.30 -16.40
N GLU A 487 12.78 11.98 -16.31
CA GLU A 487 12.69 13.36 -15.85
C GLU A 487 12.10 13.42 -14.44
N THR A 488 12.69 14.25 -13.59
CA THR A 488 12.06 14.67 -12.33
C THR A 488 11.76 16.15 -12.39
N ILE A 489 10.53 16.54 -12.10
CA ILE A 489 10.08 17.94 -12.10
C ILE A 489 9.73 18.32 -10.67
N ILE A 490 10.34 19.39 -10.19
CA ILE A 490 10.20 19.89 -8.83
C ILE A 490 9.59 21.29 -8.91
N THR A 491 8.39 21.45 -8.34
CA THR A 491 7.66 22.74 -8.39
C THR A 491 7.57 23.44 -7.04
N THR A 492 8.15 22.86 -5.99
CA THR A 492 8.26 23.41 -4.63
C THR A 492 9.71 23.30 -4.15
N ASP A 493 10.13 24.11 -3.17
CA ASP A 493 11.51 24.04 -2.66
C ASP A 493 11.74 22.74 -1.86
N LEU A 494 12.65 21.88 -2.32
CA LEU A 494 13.04 20.64 -1.63
C LEU A 494 13.58 20.89 -0.22
N GLY A 495 14.19 22.05 0.02
CA GLY A 495 14.72 22.48 1.31
C GLY A 495 13.78 23.37 2.12
N ALA A 496 12.49 23.43 1.77
CA ALA A 496 11.48 24.16 2.55
C ALA A 496 11.23 23.58 3.95
N GLY A 497 11.61 22.30 4.16
CA GLY A 497 11.46 21.59 5.42
C GLY A 497 12.54 21.93 6.45
N THR A 498 12.90 20.94 7.27
CA THR A 498 13.86 21.13 8.37
C THR A 498 15.33 21.06 7.96
N ALA A 499 15.62 20.52 6.78
CA ALA A 499 16.97 20.36 6.25
C ALA A 499 17.05 20.60 4.74
N ARG A 500 18.26 20.86 4.25
CA ARG A 500 18.56 20.93 2.81
C ARG A 500 19.04 19.56 2.32
N PRO A 501 18.35 18.89 1.40
CA PRO A 501 18.71 17.53 0.99
C PRO A 501 19.89 17.49 0.01
N ASP A 502 20.53 16.33 -0.07
CA ASP A 502 21.49 16.01 -1.13
C ASP A 502 20.74 15.46 -2.36
N VAL A 503 21.03 16.01 -3.55
CA VAL A 503 20.44 15.57 -4.82
C VAL A 503 21.55 15.05 -5.73
N ARG A 504 21.40 13.82 -6.22
CA ARG A 504 22.37 13.14 -7.08
C ARG A 504 21.71 12.62 -8.35
N LEU A 505 22.34 12.83 -9.49
CA LEU A 505 21.84 12.39 -10.80
C LEU A 505 22.89 11.55 -11.51
N THR A 506 22.45 10.49 -12.18
CA THR A 506 23.29 9.71 -13.09
C THR A 506 22.51 9.44 -14.37
N ALA A 507 22.89 10.09 -15.47
CA ALA A 507 22.19 10.05 -16.76
C ALA A 507 20.67 10.32 -16.65
N ALA A 508 20.27 11.27 -15.80
CA ALA A 508 18.88 11.64 -15.55
C ALA A 508 18.65 13.14 -15.84
N SER A 509 17.37 13.53 -15.98
CA SER A 509 16.98 14.94 -16.13
C SER A 509 16.23 15.45 -14.89
N LEU A 510 16.51 16.69 -14.49
CA LEU A 510 15.87 17.37 -13.36
C LEU A 510 15.49 18.80 -13.75
N THR A 511 14.23 19.16 -13.53
CA THR A 511 13.69 20.47 -13.87
C THR A 511 13.16 21.15 -12.60
N PHE A 512 13.65 22.35 -12.31
CA PHE A 512 13.16 23.22 -11.24
C PHE A 512 12.33 24.36 -11.82
N SER A 513 11.12 24.56 -11.29
CA SER A 513 10.26 25.70 -11.67
C SER A 513 10.18 26.81 -10.60
N THR A 514 10.94 26.69 -9.52
CA THR A 514 10.97 27.63 -8.40
C THR A 514 12.35 27.60 -7.72
N SER A 515 12.66 28.59 -6.88
CA SER A 515 13.88 28.62 -6.06
C SER A 515 14.04 27.34 -5.24
N GLN A 516 15.30 26.91 -5.04
CA GLN A 516 15.63 25.68 -4.34
C GLN A 516 16.71 25.90 -3.29
N SER A 517 16.66 25.12 -2.22
CA SER A 517 17.63 25.11 -1.12
C SER A 517 18.19 23.70 -0.90
N LEU A 518 19.40 23.43 -1.42
CA LEU A 518 20.01 22.10 -1.43
C LEU A 518 21.29 22.04 -0.58
N GLY A 519 21.61 20.86 -0.06
CA GLY A 519 22.88 20.58 0.60
C GLY A 519 23.97 20.37 -0.45
N THR A 520 23.77 19.36 -1.29
CA THR A 520 24.63 19.02 -2.42
C THR A 520 23.79 18.87 -3.69
N LEU A 521 24.33 19.33 -4.81
CA LEU A 521 23.84 19.03 -6.15
C LEU A 521 24.95 18.37 -6.96
N HIS A 522 24.80 17.10 -7.27
CA HIS A 522 25.80 16.29 -7.98
C HIS A 522 25.19 15.66 -9.23
N ALA A 523 25.81 15.87 -10.38
CA ALA A 523 25.39 15.29 -11.65
C ALA A 523 26.55 14.55 -12.33
N ASP A 524 26.36 13.26 -12.55
CA ASP A 524 27.27 12.36 -13.27
C ASP A 524 26.71 11.94 -14.63
N GLY A 525 27.59 11.53 -15.54
CA GLY A 525 27.22 11.15 -16.91
C GLY A 525 26.51 12.29 -17.65
N ALA A 526 25.75 11.96 -18.70
CA ALA A 526 25.01 12.95 -19.49
C ALA A 526 23.72 13.43 -18.79
N SER A 527 23.81 13.80 -17.51
CA SER A 527 22.71 14.35 -16.72
C SER A 527 22.42 15.81 -17.10
N LEU A 528 21.14 16.19 -17.08
CA LEU A 528 20.69 17.54 -17.41
C LEU A 528 19.86 18.12 -16.25
N ILE A 529 20.31 19.22 -15.67
CA ILE A 529 19.55 19.98 -14.69
C ILE A 529 19.12 21.29 -15.35
N ARG A 530 17.83 21.65 -15.26
CA ARG A 530 17.27 22.88 -15.82
C ARG A 530 16.60 23.70 -14.74
N VAL A 531 16.90 24.98 -14.66
CA VAL A 531 16.05 25.96 -13.99
C VAL A 531 15.24 26.67 -15.07
N LEU A 532 13.90 26.61 -14.98
CA LEU A 532 13.05 27.15 -16.04
C LEU A 532 13.26 28.66 -16.24
N PRO A 533 13.29 29.16 -17.49
CA PRO A 533 13.47 30.58 -17.76
C PRO A 533 12.31 31.43 -17.25
N GLY A 534 12.57 32.70 -16.94
CA GLY A 534 11.56 33.69 -16.55
C GLY A 534 10.92 33.44 -15.18
N SER A 535 11.45 32.50 -14.40
CA SER A 535 10.95 32.20 -13.05
C SER A 535 11.55 33.10 -11.97
N ALA A 536 12.58 33.91 -12.30
CA ALA A 536 13.38 34.69 -11.34
C ALA A 536 13.82 33.84 -10.13
N SER A 537 14.07 32.55 -10.37
CA SER A 537 14.43 31.60 -9.33
C SER A 537 15.89 31.75 -8.93
N THR A 538 16.18 31.41 -7.68
CA THR A 538 17.55 31.27 -7.18
C THR A 538 17.77 29.83 -6.74
N LEU A 539 18.74 29.16 -7.37
CA LEU A 539 19.21 27.86 -6.96
C LEU A 539 20.29 28.06 -5.88
N MET A 540 20.05 27.58 -4.67
CA MET A 540 21.04 27.59 -3.59
C MET A 540 21.51 26.16 -3.34
N ALA A 541 22.82 25.94 -3.35
CA ALA A 541 23.41 24.66 -2.95
C ALA A 541 24.65 24.90 -2.09
N GLY A 542 24.99 23.97 -1.19
CA GLY A 542 26.29 24.00 -0.53
C GLY A 542 27.39 23.65 -1.53
N THR A 543 27.34 22.43 -2.03
CA THR A 543 28.31 21.88 -2.98
C THR A 543 27.67 21.60 -4.33
N LEU A 544 28.32 22.05 -5.41
CA LEU A 544 28.00 21.70 -6.80
C LEU A 544 29.11 20.83 -7.38
N GLN A 545 28.73 19.69 -7.95
CA GLN A 545 29.63 18.78 -8.67
C GLN A 545 28.99 18.40 -10.00
N LEU A 546 29.67 18.74 -11.10
CA LEU A 546 29.24 18.39 -12.46
C LEU A 546 30.37 17.63 -13.16
N ASP A 547 30.09 16.40 -13.59
CA ASP A 547 30.96 15.63 -14.47
C ASP A 547 30.81 16.11 -15.92
N ALA A 548 31.24 17.35 -16.18
CA ALA A 548 31.08 17.99 -17.48
C ALA A 548 31.84 17.24 -18.60
N ASP A 549 32.89 16.48 -18.26
CA ASP A 549 33.64 15.60 -19.18
C ASP A 549 32.77 14.50 -19.77
N ASN A 550 31.78 14.02 -19.01
CA ASN A 550 30.82 13.03 -19.45
C ASN A 550 29.45 13.63 -19.79
N GLY A 551 29.38 14.95 -20.01
CA GLY A 551 28.20 15.64 -20.53
C GLY A 551 27.25 16.22 -19.48
N ALA A 552 27.59 16.17 -18.19
CA ALA A 552 26.73 16.72 -17.14
C ALA A 552 26.56 18.24 -17.32
N THR A 553 25.32 18.70 -17.31
CA THR A 553 24.98 20.11 -17.59
C THR A 553 23.98 20.65 -16.58
N LEU A 554 24.28 21.83 -16.02
CA LEU A 554 23.33 22.66 -15.28
C LEU A 554 23.02 23.90 -16.12
N ASP A 555 21.79 23.99 -16.61
CA ASP A 555 21.27 25.12 -17.38
C ASP A 555 20.49 26.05 -16.46
N LEU A 556 21.07 27.22 -16.16
CA LEU A 556 20.43 28.25 -15.34
C LEU A 556 19.42 29.08 -16.13
N ALA A 557 19.42 29.02 -17.46
CA ALA A 557 18.69 29.99 -18.30
C ALA A 557 19.01 31.43 -17.87
N ASP A 558 18.02 32.19 -17.38
CA ASP A 558 18.15 33.56 -16.85
C ASP A 558 18.13 33.64 -15.31
N ASN A 559 18.28 32.50 -14.63
CA ASN A 559 18.20 32.40 -13.17
C ASN A 559 19.56 32.59 -12.49
N SER A 560 19.53 32.69 -11.17
CA SER A 560 20.72 32.90 -10.35
C SER A 560 21.09 31.69 -9.50
N LEU A 561 22.35 31.62 -9.09
CA LEU A 561 22.91 30.52 -8.31
C LEU A 561 23.74 31.07 -7.15
N ILE A 562 23.59 30.47 -5.96
CA ILE A 562 24.41 30.72 -4.78
C ILE A 562 25.03 29.39 -4.33
N LEU A 563 26.36 29.35 -4.21
CA LEU A 563 27.12 28.19 -3.76
C LEU A 563 27.92 28.53 -2.51
N SER A 564 27.66 27.86 -1.39
CA SER A 564 28.31 28.21 -0.10
C SER A 564 29.59 27.43 0.21
N SER A 565 29.91 26.38 -0.54
CA SER A 565 31.09 25.53 -0.32
C SER A 565 31.84 25.14 -1.59
N THR A 566 31.36 25.56 -2.77
CA THR A 566 32.04 25.28 -4.05
C THR A 566 33.08 26.36 -4.35
N PRO A 567 34.36 26.04 -4.58
CA PRO A 567 35.38 27.04 -4.87
C PRO A 567 35.11 27.81 -6.16
N ARG A 568 35.36 29.13 -6.16
CA ARG A 568 35.20 30.02 -7.32
C ARG A 568 35.85 29.46 -8.59
N ALA A 569 37.09 29.00 -8.49
CA ALA A 569 37.85 28.45 -9.62
C ALA A 569 37.14 27.27 -10.31
N THR A 570 36.43 26.42 -9.53
CA THR A 570 35.64 25.32 -10.09
C THR A 570 34.43 25.85 -10.86
N VAL A 571 33.75 26.86 -10.33
CA VAL A 571 32.60 27.50 -10.99
C VAL A 571 33.03 28.20 -12.28
N GLU A 572 34.14 28.94 -12.25
CA GLU A 572 34.73 29.59 -13.43
C GLU A 572 35.10 28.59 -14.52
N GLN A 573 35.70 27.46 -14.17
CA GLN A 573 35.99 26.38 -15.14
C GLN A 573 34.72 25.80 -15.77
N LEU A 574 33.67 25.57 -14.98
CA LEU A 574 32.40 25.05 -15.46
C LEU A 574 31.70 26.02 -16.42
N VAL A 575 31.74 27.33 -16.13
CA VAL A 575 31.15 28.36 -16.99
C VAL A 575 32.00 28.61 -18.23
N SER A 576 33.32 28.76 -18.10
CA SER A 576 34.24 28.95 -19.23
C SER A 576 34.11 27.85 -20.27
N ARG A 577 34.06 26.59 -19.81
CA ARG A 577 33.81 25.42 -20.64
C ARG A 577 32.47 25.52 -21.37
N ALA A 578 31.37 25.73 -20.63
CA ALA A 578 30.02 25.75 -21.18
C ALA A 578 29.82 26.92 -22.17
N ARG A 579 30.40 28.09 -21.86
CA ARG A 579 30.39 29.30 -22.69
C ARG A 579 30.94 29.02 -24.08
N ASN A 580 32.01 28.22 -24.20
CA ASN A 580 32.59 27.79 -25.48
C ASN A 580 32.72 28.93 -26.52
N SER A 581 33.46 30.00 -26.16
CA SER A 581 33.59 31.20 -27.00
C SER A 581 32.26 31.95 -27.29
N GLY A 582 31.28 31.85 -26.38
CA GLY A 582 29.99 32.55 -26.46
C GLY A 582 28.89 31.79 -27.22
N THR A 583 29.12 30.53 -27.61
CA THR A 583 28.07 29.67 -28.21
C THR A 583 27.14 29.07 -27.18
N TRP A 584 27.61 28.83 -25.94
CA TRP A 584 26.83 28.24 -24.84
C TRP A 584 26.27 26.83 -25.12
N ASP A 585 26.97 26.05 -25.93
CA ASP A 585 26.54 24.72 -26.42
C ASP A 585 27.33 23.54 -25.83
N ALA A 586 28.29 23.81 -24.94
CA ALA A 586 29.07 22.78 -24.26
C ALA A 586 28.51 22.44 -22.86
N ALA A 587 28.82 21.22 -22.39
CA ALA A 587 28.46 20.76 -21.05
C ALA A 587 29.19 21.56 -19.96
N GLY A 588 28.57 21.69 -18.79
CA GLY A 588 29.07 22.50 -17.66
C GLY A 588 27.95 23.33 -17.03
N LEU A 589 28.32 24.50 -16.50
CA LEU A 589 27.36 25.48 -15.97
C LEU A 589 26.98 26.46 -17.09
N THR A 590 25.82 26.23 -17.73
CA THR A 590 25.40 26.92 -18.96
C THR A 590 24.20 27.84 -18.75
N SER A 591 23.89 28.63 -19.78
CA SER A 591 22.67 29.43 -19.90
C SER A 591 22.07 29.27 -21.30
N SER A 592 20.93 28.58 -21.38
CA SER A 592 20.16 28.51 -22.62
C SER A 592 19.61 29.86 -23.08
N THR A 593 19.40 30.81 -22.15
CA THR A 593 19.01 32.19 -22.49
C THR A 593 20.17 32.93 -23.17
N ALA A 594 21.39 32.81 -22.67
CA ALA A 594 22.59 33.37 -23.31
C ALA A 594 22.84 32.72 -24.69
N ALA A 595 22.66 31.40 -24.80
CA ALA A 595 22.76 30.67 -26.06
C ALA A 595 21.79 31.18 -27.13
N ALA A 596 20.55 31.50 -26.71
CA ALA A 596 19.46 31.92 -27.57
C ALA A 596 19.54 33.39 -28.04
N GLN A 597 20.48 34.20 -27.53
CA GLN A 597 20.64 35.58 -27.97
C GLN A 597 20.96 35.68 -29.46
N THR A 598 20.20 36.53 -30.17
CA THR A 598 20.56 36.94 -31.53
C THR A 598 21.67 37.98 -31.47
N ALA A 599 22.58 37.96 -32.44
CA ALA A 599 23.66 38.94 -32.49
C ALA A 599 23.12 40.40 -32.47
N PRO A 600 23.71 41.30 -31.67
CA PRO A 600 24.88 41.08 -30.80
C PRO A 600 24.54 40.31 -29.51
N LYS A 601 25.40 39.37 -29.11
CA LYS A 601 25.27 38.60 -27.86
C LYS A 601 25.90 39.38 -26.71
N VAL A 602 25.07 39.97 -25.88
CA VAL A 602 25.49 40.98 -24.89
C VAL A 602 25.32 40.54 -23.44
N MET A 603 24.74 39.35 -23.20
CA MET A 603 24.53 38.82 -21.85
C MET A 603 25.17 37.45 -21.69
N THR A 604 25.43 37.10 -20.44
CA THR A 604 26.27 35.97 -20.04
C THR A 604 25.96 35.58 -18.60
N LEU A 605 26.65 34.56 -18.09
CA LEU A 605 26.74 34.32 -16.65
C LEU A 605 27.96 35.04 -16.09
N ALA A 606 27.72 35.92 -15.13
CA ALA A 606 28.74 36.58 -14.31
C ALA A 606 29.01 35.77 -13.03
N ILE A 607 30.26 35.79 -12.53
CA ILE A 607 30.65 35.07 -11.31
C ILE A 607 31.35 36.03 -10.35
N VAL A 608 30.79 36.19 -9.15
CA VAL A 608 31.35 37.06 -8.11
C VAL A 608 31.34 36.31 -6.77
N THR A 609 32.38 36.46 -5.96
CA THR A 609 32.38 35.91 -4.59
C THR A 609 31.52 36.76 -3.67
N GLY A 610 31.00 36.16 -2.60
CA GLY A 610 30.20 36.90 -1.63
C GLY A 610 31.01 38.02 -0.95
N ASN A 611 32.32 37.83 -0.76
CA ASN A 611 33.20 38.89 -0.27
C ASN A 611 33.28 40.09 -1.23
N GLU A 612 33.46 39.83 -2.53
CA GLU A 612 33.46 40.88 -3.56
C GLU A 612 32.12 41.61 -3.64
N PHE A 613 31.01 40.86 -3.60
CA PHE A 613 29.66 41.43 -3.60
C PHE A 613 29.41 42.32 -2.37
N GLN A 614 29.80 41.87 -1.18
CA GLN A 614 29.67 42.65 0.06
C GLN A 614 30.56 43.90 0.08
N LEU A 615 31.71 43.90 -0.60
CA LEU A 615 32.56 45.08 -0.71
C LEU A 615 31.91 46.19 -1.54
N LEU A 616 31.13 45.82 -2.55
CA LEU A 616 30.44 46.75 -3.46
C LEU A 616 29.09 47.22 -2.91
N HIS A 617 28.30 46.31 -2.34
CA HIS A 617 26.92 46.57 -1.92
C HIS A 617 26.74 46.71 -0.41
N GLY A 618 27.80 46.44 0.37
CA GLY A 618 27.80 46.43 1.82
C GLY A 618 27.55 45.04 2.42
N VAL A 619 28.00 44.85 3.66
CA VAL A 619 28.00 43.55 4.37
C VAL A 619 26.61 42.93 4.60
N ASN A 620 25.55 43.72 4.49
CA ASN A 620 24.15 43.27 4.66
C ASN A 620 23.38 43.24 3.33
N ALA A 621 24.06 43.39 2.19
CA ALA A 621 23.44 43.31 0.89
C ALA A 621 22.83 41.93 0.66
N THR A 622 21.74 41.89 -0.10
CA THR A 622 21.08 40.65 -0.50
C THR A 622 21.26 40.41 -2.00
N PHE A 623 21.41 39.14 -2.37
CA PHE A 623 21.43 38.69 -3.75
C PHE A 623 20.12 37.96 -4.02
N ASN A 624 19.27 38.53 -4.87
CA ASN A 624 17.89 38.07 -5.10
C ASN A 624 17.10 37.81 -3.81
N LEU A 625 17.15 38.75 -2.87
CA LEU A 625 16.50 38.66 -1.55
C LEU A 625 17.12 37.66 -0.56
N TYR A 626 18.19 36.95 -0.93
CA TYR A 626 18.91 36.04 -0.04
C TYR A 626 20.14 36.71 0.56
N SER A 627 20.44 36.40 1.83
CA SER A 627 21.67 36.84 2.48
C SER A 627 22.88 36.18 1.83
N VAL A 628 23.94 36.95 1.60
CA VAL A 628 25.20 36.47 1.04
C VAL A 628 26.24 36.36 2.15
N ALA A 629 26.89 35.22 2.29
CA ALA A 629 28.08 35.06 3.13
C ALA A 629 29.35 35.36 2.33
N ALA A 630 30.41 35.82 2.98
CA ALA A 630 31.67 36.18 2.31
C ALA A 630 32.32 34.98 1.57
N SER A 631 32.03 33.75 2.01
CA SER A 631 32.50 32.50 1.39
C SER A 631 31.68 32.04 0.20
N ASP A 632 30.52 32.65 -0.06
CA ASP A 632 29.65 32.22 -1.15
C ASP A 632 30.26 32.52 -2.51
N VAL A 633 29.84 31.78 -3.54
CA VAL A 633 30.04 32.12 -4.94
C VAL A 633 28.68 32.37 -5.56
N LEU A 634 28.52 33.53 -6.16
CA LEU A 634 27.29 34.01 -6.79
C LEU A 634 27.45 33.92 -8.31
N VAL A 635 26.42 33.41 -8.97
CA VAL A 635 26.33 33.42 -10.44
C VAL A 635 25.02 34.07 -10.84
N LYS A 636 25.10 35.05 -11.74
CA LYS A 636 23.95 35.82 -12.24
C LYS A 636 23.97 35.88 -13.75
N TYR A 637 22.81 35.74 -14.38
CA TYR A 637 22.64 36.11 -15.77
C TYR A 637 22.56 37.64 -15.90
N THR A 638 23.57 38.27 -16.52
CA THR A 638 23.67 39.73 -16.67
C THR A 638 24.46 40.12 -17.94
N TYR A 639 24.66 41.41 -18.19
CA TYR A 639 25.48 41.94 -19.28
C TYR A 639 26.95 41.56 -19.14
N TYR A 640 27.63 41.34 -20.25
CA TYR A 640 29.09 41.44 -20.27
C TYR A 640 29.49 42.83 -19.77
N GLY A 641 30.37 42.91 -18.77
CA GLY A 641 30.74 44.21 -18.22
C GLY A 641 30.08 44.61 -16.91
N ASP A 642 28.96 44.01 -16.51
CA ASP A 642 28.28 44.37 -15.25
C ASP A 642 29.06 43.77 -14.07
N THR A 643 30.10 44.48 -13.62
CA THR A 643 31.06 43.99 -12.63
C THR A 643 30.51 43.99 -11.21
N ASP A 644 29.45 44.76 -10.95
CA ASP A 644 28.79 44.82 -9.65
C ASP A 644 27.39 44.16 -9.63
N LEU A 645 26.96 43.52 -10.71
CA LEU A 645 25.72 42.74 -10.79
C LEU A 645 24.44 43.60 -10.59
N ASN A 646 24.46 44.86 -11.00
CA ASN A 646 23.34 45.79 -10.89
C ASN A 646 22.43 45.84 -12.15
N ASP A 647 22.70 44.98 -13.14
CA ASP A 647 22.02 44.88 -14.43
C ASP A 647 22.25 46.06 -15.39
N ILE A 648 23.28 46.87 -15.15
CA ILE A 648 23.69 48.02 -15.97
C ILE A 648 25.20 47.92 -16.21
N VAL A 649 25.65 48.39 -17.38
CA VAL A 649 27.08 48.61 -17.63
C VAL A 649 27.32 50.12 -17.64
N ASP A 650 28.12 50.64 -16.72
CA ASP A 650 28.39 52.07 -16.61
C ASP A 650 29.87 52.41 -16.37
N PHE A 651 30.14 53.67 -15.99
CA PHE A 651 31.50 54.16 -15.79
C PHE A 651 32.24 53.43 -14.65
N ASP A 652 31.52 52.98 -13.61
CA ASP A 652 32.13 52.27 -12.49
C ASP A 652 32.66 50.90 -12.93
N ASP A 653 31.99 50.24 -13.88
CA ASP A 653 32.47 49.01 -14.50
C ASP A 653 33.73 49.22 -15.33
N TYR A 654 33.76 50.26 -16.17
CA TYR A 654 34.95 50.61 -16.95
C TYR A 654 36.16 50.92 -16.07
N SER A 655 35.94 51.62 -14.96
CA SER A 655 36.99 51.90 -13.98
C SER A 655 37.60 50.61 -13.37
N ARG A 656 36.78 49.58 -13.16
CA ARG A 656 37.23 48.30 -12.60
C ARG A 656 38.01 47.46 -13.61
N ILE A 657 37.58 47.38 -14.87
CA ILE A 657 38.37 46.69 -15.93
C ILE A 657 39.70 47.41 -16.19
N ASP A 658 39.72 48.75 -16.21
CA ASP A 658 40.95 49.52 -16.34
C ASP A 658 41.92 49.24 -15.19
N ASN A 659 41.41 49.16 -13.97
CA ASN A 659 42.21 48.78 -12.82
C ASN A 659 42.71 47.33 -12.92
N GLY A 660 41.87 46.41 -13.40
CA GLY A 660 42.25 45.02 -13.62
C GLY A 660 43.38 44.87 -14.64
N PHE A 661 43.24 45.50 -15.80
CA PHE A 661 44.25 45.54 -16.86
C PHE A 661 45.58 46.13 -16.36
N ASN A 662 45.54 47.32 -15.75
CA ASN A 662 46.75 48.03 -15.33
C ASN A 662 47.53 47.32 -14.22
N ASN A 663 46.86 46.49 -13.40
CA ASN A 663 47.48 45.78 -12.28
C ASN A 663 47.65 44.27 -12.53
N GLY A 664 47.23 43.75 -13.69
CA GLY A 664 47.27 42.32 -14.00
C GLY A 664 46.40 41.48 -13.05
N LEU A 665 45.24 42.01 -12.67
CA LEU A 665 44.23 41.27 -11.90
C LEU A 665 43.37 40.41 -12.84
N ALA A 666 42.65 39.46 -12.28
CA ALA A 666 41.76 38.56 -13.01
C ALA A 666 40.42 38.41 -12.29
N GLY A 667 39.48 37.70 -12.90
CA GLY A 667 38.12 37.52 -12.39
C GLY A 667 37.15 38.62 -12.79
N TRP A 668 35.86 38.28 -12.77
CA TRP A 668 34.76 39.09 -13.28
C TRP A 668 34.77 40.54 -12.77
N ILE A 669 34.90 40.75 -11.45
CA ILE A 669 34.89 42.08 -10.84
C ILE A 669 36.04 42.98 -11.34
N ASN A 670 37.12 42.38 -11.85
CA ASN A 670 38.28 43.08 -12.39
C ASN A 670 38.28 43.15 -13.93
N GLY A 671 37.24 42.64 -14.60
CA GLY A 671 37.08 42.77 -16.04
C GLY A 671 37.47 41.56 -16.89
N ASP A 672 37.71 40.38 -16.30
CA ASP A 672 37.89 39.13 -17.05
C ASP A 672 36.49 38.53 -17.32
N PHE A 673 35.93 38.87 -18.47
CA PHE A 673 34.55 38.60 -18.86
C PHE A 673 34.40 37.34 -19.72
N ASP A 674 35.52 36.80 -20.19
CA ASP A 674 35.57 35.59 -20.99
C ASP A 674 36.07 34.35 -20.20
N PHE A 675 36.53 34.56 -18.97
CA PHE A 675 37.03 33.58 -17.99
C PHE A 675 38.34 32.91 -18.40
N ASN A 676 39.24 33.63 -19.09
CA ASN A 676 40.55 33.14 -19.50
C ASN A 676 41.69 33.46 -18.51
N ALA A 677 41.36 34.13 -17.39
CA ALA A 677 42.27 34.56 -16.33
C ALA A 677 43.21 35.72 -16.69
N ILE A 678 42.95 36.43 -17.79
CA ILE A 678 43.68 37.60 -18.25
C ILE A 678 42.64 38.66 -18.62
N VAL A 679 42.88 39.91 -18.23
CA VAL A 679 42.11 41.05 -18.73
C VAL A 679 42.83 41.59 -19.96
N ASP A 680 42.22 41.50 -21.14
CA ASP A 680 42.81 42.00 -22.38
C ASP A 680 41.80 42.61 -23.38
N PHE A 681 42.23 42.75 -24.63
CA PHE A 681 41.43 43.34 -25.70
C PHE A 681 40.09 42.61 -25.93
N ASP A 682 40.04 41.29 -25.73
CA ASP A 682 38.84 40.51 -25.94
C ASP A 682 37.77 40.86 -24.88
N ASP A 683 38.18 41.14 -23.63
CA ASP A 683 37.27 41.60 -22.58
C ASP A 683 36.73 43.01 -22.83
N TYR A 684 37.59 43.96 -23.23
CA TYR A 684 37.16 45.30 -23.63
C TYR A 684 36.12 45.23 -24.77
N SER A 685 36.32 44.32 -25.71
CA SER A 685 35.37 44.11 -26.81
C SER A 685 34.00 43.62 -26.31
N LEU A 686 33.96 42.81 -25.25
CA LEU A 686 32.71 42.30 -24.66
C LEU A 686 31.94 43.38 -23.89
N ILE A 687 32.61 44.16 -23.03
CA ILE A 687 31.98 45.26 -22.29
C ILE A 687 31.53 46.39 -23.23
N ASP A 688 32.34 46.77 -24.23
CA ASP A 688 31.95 47.77 -25.23
C ASP A 688 30.73 47.34 -26.02
N LEU A 689 30.67 46.05 -26.40
CA LEU A 689 29.53 45.51 -27.13
C LEU A 689 28.26 45.56 -26.27
N ALA A 690 28.35 45.19 -24.99
CA ALA A 690 27.20 45.23 -24.09
C ALA A 690 26.77 46.66 -23.76
N PHE A 691 27.70 47.55 -23.44
CA PHE A 691 27.43 48.96 -23.16
C PHE A 691 26.67 49.65 -24.29
N ASN A 692 27.09 49.41 -25.54
CA ASN A 692 26.45 50.00 -26.72
C ASN A 692 25.08 49.41 -27.06
N ASN A 693 24.69 48.29 -26.42
CA ASN A 693 23.48 47.53 -26.74
C ASN A 693 22.59 47.26 -25.52
N GLN A 694 22.88 47.87 -24.36
CA GLN A 694 22.01 47.79 -23.20
C GLN A 694 20.76 48.69 -23.36
N PRO A 695 19.57 48.30 -22.87
CA PRO A 695 18.31 48.84 -23.40
C PRO A 695 17.90 50.28 -23.05
N GLU A 696 18.25 50.93 -21.92
CA GLU A 696 17.53 52.18 -21.55
C GLU A 696 18.28 53.34 -20.85
N GLU A 697 19.43 53.18 -20.19
CA GLU A 697 19.99 54.32 -19.42
C GLU A 697 20.63 55.40 -20.30
N LEU A 698 21.45 55.00 -21.27
CA LEU A 698 22.06 55.96 -22.21
C LEU A 698 20.99 56.64 -23.07
N ALA A 699 20.02 55.88 -23.56
CA ALA A 699 18.91 56.42 -24.35
C ALA A 699 18.07 57.42 -23.52
N ARG A 700 17.82 57.12 -22.24
CA ARG A 700 17.09 58.03 -21.34
C ARG A 700 17.92 59.26 -20.97
N ALA A 701 19.20 59.10 -20.65
CA ALA A 701 20.12 60.21 -20.39
C ALA A 701 20.25 61.12 -21.62
N MET A 702 20.39 60.54 -22.81
CA MET A 702 20.44 61.27 -24.08
C MET A 702 19.12 61.98 -24.34
N SER A 703 17.96 61.33 -24.17
CA SER A 703 16.64 61.95 -24.33
C SER A 703 16.43 63.12 -23.36
N TYR A 704 16.93 63.01 -22.12
CA TYR A 704 16.85 64.06 -21.11
C TYR A 704 17.77 65.25 -21.44
N LEU A 705 19.02 64.98 -21.83
CA LEU A 705 20.05 66.00 -22.11
C LEU A 705 19.86 66.66 -23.48
N ALA A 706 19.41 65.93 -24.50
CA ALA A 706 19.02 66.47 -25.81
C ALA A 706 17.75 67.32 -25.74
N GLY A 707 16.98 67.18 -24.65
CA GLY A 707 15.77 67.93 -24.39
C GLY A 707 14.51 67.36 -25.03
N ASP A 708 14.58 66.15 -25.59
CA ASP A 708 13.45 65.43 -26.20
C ASP A 708 12.39 65.03 -25.15
N ASP A 709 12.82 64.67 -23.93
CA ASP A 709 11.95 64.48 -22.76
C ASP A 709 12.69 64.83 -21.46
N ARG A 710 12.42 66.03 -20.91
CA ARG A 710 12.99 66.51 -19.64
C ARG A 710 12.22 66.07 -18.38
N SER A 711 11.30 65.12 -18.49
CA SER A 711 10.57 64.63 -17.33
C SER A 711 11.46 63.79 -16.41
N ASP A 712 11.12 63.79 -15.13
CA ASP A 712 11.78 62.96 -14.12
C ASP A 712 11.38 61.48 -14.19
N GLN A 713 10.41 61.14 -15.04
CA GLN A 713 9.94 59.78 -15.25
C GLN A 713 11.08 58.92 -15.79
N GLY A 714 11.41 57.80 -15.14
CA GLY A 714 12.53 56.94 -15.58
C GLY A 714 13.93 57.48 -15.27
N MET A 715 14.07 58.64 -14.59
CA MET A 715 15.36 59.18 -14.14
C MET A 715 15.67 58.77 -12.68
N ASN A 716 15.34 57.53 -12.33
CA ASN A 716 15.28 57.09 -10.94
C ASN A 716 16.55 56.37 -10.46
N THR A 717 17.43 55.97 -11.38
CA THR A 717 18.68 55.28 -11.06
C THR A 717 19.76 56.27 -10.60
N PRO A 718 20.73 55.86 -9.76
CA PRO A 718 21.78 56.76 -9.26
C PRO A 718 22.54 57.49 -10.38
N GLY A 719 22.90 56.79 -11.46
CA GLY A 719 23.57 57.38 -12.63
C GLY A 719 22.73 58.46 -13.32
N LEU A 720 21.45 58.19 -13.59
CA LEU A 720 20.52 59.17 -14.17
C LEU A 720 20.21 60.34 -13.23
N GLN A 721 20.17 60.10 -11.90
CA GLN A 721 20.04 61.17 -10.91
C GLN A 721 21.29 62.06 -10.88
N MET A 722 22.49 61.51 -11.06
CA MET A 722 23.72 62.30 -11.19
C MET A 722 23.74 63.10 -12.50
N VAL A 723 23.27 62.52 -13.61
CA VAL A 723 23.08 63.27 -14.86
C VAL A 723 22.11 64.45 -14.67
N LYS A 724 21.00 64.26 -13.94
CA LYS A 724 20.09 65.36 -13.57
C LYS A 724 20.76 66.41 -12.70
N LEU A 725 21.49 65.98 -11.67
CA LEU A 725 22.17 66.88 -10.74
C LEU A 725 23.22 67.71 -11.46
N HIS A 726 24.04 67.10 -12.31
CA HIS A 726 25.04 67.79 -13.11
C HIS A 726 24.39 68.70 -14.16
N PHE A 727 23.32 68.27 -14.83
CA PHE A 727 22.58 69.15 -15.73
C PHE A 727 21.97 70.35 -15.00
N ALA A 728 21.43 70.16 -13.80
CA ALA A 728 20.91 71.24 -12.96
C ALA A 728 22.02 72.20 -12.47
N GLN A 729 23.22 71.66 -12.21
CA GLN A 729 24.36 72.43 -11.72
C GLN A 729 25.10 73.19 -12.84
N PHE A 730 25.21 72.61 -14.03
CA PHE A 730 26.08 73.09 -15.10
C PHE A 730 25.34 73.50 -16.38
N GLY A 731 24.06 73.15 -16.52
CA GLY A 731 23.20 73.57 -17.63
C GLY A 731 23.57 73.00 -19.00
N GLU A 732 23.17 73.70 -20.06
CA GLU A 732 23.39 73.29 -21.46
C GLU A 732 24.85 72.97 -21.84
N PRO A 733 25.90 73.65 -21.31
CA PRO A 733 27.28 73.26 -21.59
C PRO A 733 27.62 71.82 -21.17
N TYR A 734 27.04 71.33 -20.06
CA TYR A 734 27.19 69.94 -19.64
C TYR A 734 26.45 68.98 -20.56
N ALA A 735 25.21 69.32 -20.96
CA ALA A 735 24.46 68.51 -21.92
C ALA A 735 25.17 68.42 -23.28
N GLN A 736 25.68 69.53 -23.80
CA GLN A 736 26.42 69.55 -25.07
C GLN A 736 27.73 68.78 -24.99
N GLY A 737 28.48 68.93 -23.89
CA GLY A 737 29.70 68.16 -23.65
C GLY A 737 29.41 66.66 -23.60
N PHE A 738 28.39 66.26 -22.84
CA PHE A 738 27.95 64.88 -22.71
C PHE A 738 27.49 64.29 -24.04
N LEU A 739 26.60 64.97 -24.78
CA LEU A 739 26.10 64.51 -26.08
C LEU A 739 27.18 64.43 -27.15
N SER A 740 28.21 65.29 -27.08
CA SER A 740 29.34 65.25 -28.01
C SER A 740 30.37 64.17 -27.70
N ALA A 741 30.38 63.67 -26.46
CA ALA A 741 31.27 62.59 -26.01
C ALA A 741 30.68 61.20 -26.28
N VAL A 742 29.36 61.10 -26.45
CA VAL A 742 28.69 59.86 -26.89
C VAL A 742 28.87 59.72 -28.41
N PRO A 743 29.46 58.62 -28.91
CA PRO A 743 29.53 58.38 -30.35
C PRO A 743 28.12 58.30 -30.93
N GLU A 744 27.79 59.12 -31.93
CA GLU A 744 26.48 59.04 -32.58
C GLU A 744 26.26 57.62 -33.11
N PRO A 745 25.10 56.97 -32.87
CA PRO A 745 24.77 55.73 -33.54
C PRO A 745 24.59 56.05 -35.02
N ALA A 746 25.60 55.73 -35.83
CA ALA A 746 25.55 55.95 -37.26
C ALA A 746 24.32 55.25 -37.87
N ALA A 747 23.36 56.06 -38.32
CA ALA A 747 22.45 55.78 -39.43
C ALA A 747 21.50 54.55 -39.35
N GLY A 748 21.11 54.07 -38.16
CA GLY A 748 20.12 52.98 -38.04
C GLY A 748 18.64 53.41 -38.06
N PHE A 749 18.31 54.59 -37.52
CA PHE A 749 16.91 54.95 -37.22
C PHE A 749 16.18 55.74 -38.33
N ALA A 750 16.87 56.18 -39.39
CA ALA A 750 16.26 56.98 -40.46
C ALA A 750 15.46 56.17 -41.51
N MET A 751 15.51 54.83 -41.51
CA MET A 751 14.81 54.00 -42.51
C MET A 751 13.42 53.48 -42.09
N LEU A 752 13.00 53.65 -40.83
CA LEU A 752 11.68 53.22 -40.36
C LEU A 752 10.58 54.30 -40.45
N ALA A 753 10.96 55.57 -40.63
CA ALA A 753 10.00 56.67 -40.79
C ALA A 753 9.51 56.87 -42.26
N ALA A 754 10.21 56.33 -43.26
CA ALA A 754 9.86 56.49 -44.67
C ALA A 754 8.81 55.48 -45.18
N SER A 755 8.64 54.34 -44.50
CA SER A 755 7.68 53.29 -44.89
C SER A 755 6.25 53.51 -44.33
N ALA A 756 6.10 54.31 -43.27
CA ALA A 756 4.78 54.63 -42.70
C ALA A 756 4.01 55.74 -43.45
N ALA A 757 4.69 56.53 -44.30
CA ALA A 757 4.08 57.65 -45.03
C ALA A 757 3.43 57.27 -46.38
N VAL A 758 3.69 56.06 -46.92
CA VAL A 758 3.19 55.65 -48.26
C VAL A 758 1.84 54.89 -48.21
N VAL A 759 1.40 54.42 -47.04
CA VAL A 759 0.17 53.59 -46.95
C VAL A 759 -1.11 54.40 -46.65
N ARG A 760 -1.02 55.71 -46.35
CA ARG A 760 -2.19 56.51 -45.89
C ARG A 760 -2.81 57.47 -46.89
N ARG A 761 -2.73 57.21 -48.20
CA ARG A 761 -3.45 58.01 -49.21
C ARG A 761 -4.12 57.15 -50.30
N ARG A 762 -5.28 56.56 -49.99
CA ARG A 762 -6.35 56.24 -50.96
C ARG A 762 -7.66 55.83 -50.26
N ARG A 763 -8.63 56.76 -50.21
CA ARG A 763 -10.12 56.65 -50.09
C ARG A 763 -10.62 57.90 -49.35
N ARG A 764 -11.20 58.92 -50.00
CA ARG A 764 -12.59 59.12 -50.49
C ARG A 764 -12.60 60.55 -51.12
N VAL A 765 -13.42 61.02 -52.05
CA VAL A 765 -14.62 60.62 -52.84
C VAL A 765 -14.72 61.66 -53.96
N GLY A 766 -15.21 61.24 -55.14
CA GLY A 766 -15.41 62.06 -56.34
C GLY A 766 -15.48 61.15 -57.55
#